data_AF-W6QZ54-F1
#
_entry.id   AF-W6QZ54-F1
#
_cell.length_a   1.000
_cell.length_b   1.000
_cell.length_c   1.000
_cell.angle_alpha   90.00
_cell.angle_beta   90.00
_cell.angle_gamma   90.00
#
_symmetry.space_group_name_H-M   'P 1'
#
loop_
_entity.id
_entity.type
_entity.pdbx_description
1 polymer ?
#
loop_
_entity_poly.entity_id
_entity_poly.type
_entity_poly.pdbx_seq_one_letter_code
_entity_poly.pdbx_strand_id
1 'polypeptide(L)'
;MPYPCWTCRNRRIQCDQSGTPCTKCERADLECFDKRPLRWVKGVAIRGKMQGHSYESISDGSDGSPVQTPRTIDSALSTPNTSPRPLVQGSMLPAALQDPHMSSLDQTSKYYIDYYNRHICKLFIVYDSARNPFRSLLSFGLNDPVLQKGILALAARHHANTGQSFHQDQPPTSPGLVNANRDALLFKHQAMEALSQVLGDGTIGKGDTTVASIFLFIFLDLLESGSEGWNFHLEGAKSLITSYQPLLEWQAGVNDGPGQTVQEIRGFISNQIHLIETLGATFLRPKLLSEFIFNGQAERQSQEKIEQSFLGCPEFLLSAIQYLSKERDAIAEQLPDGAALQTHIQDTTAMLELIQNFDSYAWASSLRQSAPERINYLCTLSQAFKTGALIYGRRILDVLTETITVQDDLVFELLGLIDILKDDEALFKCILWAIFVAGLECRSRAQKDFLVESLEKFWTATRCLNVVNAAKIMKDYWDQEEGLEISSRWIFDIVQPLWDILFRGATQSARQKPSTTPIPLPNNPSHPPIRIICISDTHNATPPLPPGDILVHAGDLTAHGTFDEVQTQLHWLSSQPHTHKIVIAGNHDLILDEASEMKFLSREGISAVKRKELDWTGIHYLQEEAVTLEIPVPAAGEQQVRRVKIYGSPMTPEFGLWAFQYPSIRDVRTGQIPDNTDILVVHGPPALYGDCDSEKGPDGKIKVKGDGYLLREIQRVKPKMVVCGHIHGAFGVAVIQHDGIKDVVNGLQMRWESYDIVRALKQTIWSKITIGRNTEPPQETLVANAAVAPSVLRSEDKSAIVIDFH
;
A
#
# COMPACT_ATOMS: atom_id res chain seq x y z
N MET A 1 9.81 15.00 -55.00
CA MET A 1 8.76 14.71 -53.98
C MET A 1 7.76 13.70 -54.52
N PRO A 2 7.30 12.70 -53.74
CA PRO A 2 6.37 11.67 -54.23
C PRO A 2 4.93 12.19 -54.47
N TYR A 3 4.60 13.40 -54.03
CA TYR A 3 3.28 14.02 -54.21
C TYR A 3 3.40 15.46 -54.73
N PRO A 4 2.41 15.98 -55.48
CA PRO A 4 2.41 17.37 -55.94
C PRO A 4 2.23 18.34 -54.76
N CYS A 5 3.03 19.41 -54.71
CA CYS A 5 2.98 20.37 -53.61
C CYS A 5 1.62 21.08 -53.52
N TRP A 6 1.25 21.46 -52.30
CA TRP A 6 0.00 22.17 -52.03
C TRP A 6 -0.08 23.50 -52.78
N THR A 7 1.02 24.25 -52.90
CA THR A 7 1.01 25.56 -53.57
C THR A 7 0.60 25.44 -55.05
N CYS A 8 1.17 24.48 -55.79
CA CYS A 8 0.73 24.18 -57.16
C CYS A 8 -0.73 23.69 -57.20
N ARG A 9 -1.12 22.79 -56.28
CA ARG A 9 -2.49 22.25 -56.20
C ARG A 9 -3.54 23.33 -55.91
N ASN A 10 -3.23 24.28 -55.03
CA ASN A 10 -4.10 25.41 -54.69
C ASN A 10 -4.24 26.40 -55.86
N ARG A 11 -3.18 26.60 -56.64
CA ARG A 11 -3.18 27.34 -57.92
C ARG A 11 -3.82 26.55 -59.08
N ARG A 12 -4.26 25.30 -58.85
CA ARG A 12 -4.81 24.38 -59.86
C ARG A 12 -3.87 24.10 -61.05
N ILE A 13 -2.56 24.17 -60.83
CA ILE A 13 -1.54 23.80 -61.82
C ILE A 13 -0.90 22.47 -61.46
N GLN A 14 -0.52 21.68 -62.48
CA GLN A 14 0.20 20.43 -62.26
C GLN A 14 1.61 20.73 -61.72
N CYS A 15 1.93 20.18 -60.55
CA CYS A 15 3.29 20.24 -59.99
C CYS A 15 4.26 19.39 -60.82
N ASP A 16 5.48 19.86 -60.96
CA ASP A 16 6.64 19.20 -61.56
C ASP A 16 7.42 18.30 -60.58
N GLN A 17 7.11 18.36 -59.28
CA GLN A 17 7.63 17.47 -58.22
C GLN A 17 9.16 17.45 -58.04
N SER A 18 9.88 18.37 -58.69
CA SER A 18 11.34 18.44 -58.80
C SER A 18 12.09 18.63 -57.47
N GLY A 19 11.42 19.14 -56.44
CA GLY A 19 11.99 19.37 -55.12
C GLY A 19 11.04 20.18 -54.24
N THR A 20 11.57 20.68 -53.13
CA THR A 20 10.93 21.71 -52.30
C THR A 20 11.96 22.83 -52.12
N PRO A 21 11.80 24.01 -52.77
CA PRO A 21 10.70 24.37 -53.66
C PRO A 21 10.71 23.57 -54.99
N CYS A 22 9.53 23.39 -55.58
CA CYS A 22 9.43 22.88 -56.94
C CYS A 22 9.62 24.02 -57.96
N THR A 23 10.10 23.70 -59.16
CA THR A 23 10.56 24.70 -60.13
C THR A 23 9.42 25.60 -60.63
N LYS A 24 8.16 25.13 -60.58
CA LYS A 24 6.94 25.95 -60.83
C LYS A 24 6.52 26.89 -59.70
N CYS A 25 6.98 26.63 -58.48
CA CYS A 25 6.82 27.55 -57.34
C CYS A 25 7.96 28.57 -57.32
N GLU A 26 9.19 28.10 -57.50
CA GLU A 26 10.40 28.91 -57.61
C GLU A 26 10.31 29.95 -58.74
N ARG A 27 9.97 29.55 -59.97
CA ARG A 27 9.76 30.48 -61.10
C ARG A 27 8.58 31.44 -60.93
N ALA A 28 7.70 31.17 -59.98
CA ALA A 28 6.54 32.02 -59.68
C ALA A 28 6.77 32.93 -58.47
N ASP A 29 7.95 32.84 -57.83
CA ASP A 29 8.29 33.48 -56.56
C ASP A 29 7.25 33.20 -55.46
N LEU A 30 6.87 31.92 -55.32
CA LEU A 30 5.87 31.47 -54.35
C LEU A 30 6.41 30.35 -53.45
N GLU A 31 6.19 30.52 -52.15
CA GLU A 31 6.53 29.54 -51.12
C GLU A 31 5.89 28.18 -51.41
N CYS A 32 6.70 27.13 -51.44
CA CYS A 32 6.32 25.80 -51.89
C CYS A 32 5.98 24.90 -50.70
N PHE A 33 4.70 24.88 -50.30
CA PHE A 33 4.26 24.03 -49.20
C PHE A 33 3.94 22.61 -49.68
N ASP A 34 4.47 21.60 -49.01
CA ASP A 34 4.15 20.19 -49.30
C ASP A 34 2.75 19.77 -48.81
N LYS A 35 2.31 20.37 -47.70
CA LYS A 35 0.97 20.21 -47.11
C LYS A 35 0.24 21.55 -47.10
N ARG A 36 -1.07 21.55 -46.82
CA ARG A 36 -1.85 22.79 -46.69
C ARG A 36 -1.34 23.60 -45.49
N PRO A 37 -0.83 24.83 -45.66
CA PRO A 37 -0.47 25.67 -44.53
C PRO A 37 -1.74 26.04 -43.76
N LEU A 38 -1.65 26.00 -42.43
CA LEU A 38 -2.70 26.50 -41.54
C LEU A 38 -2.76 28.03 -41.67
N ARG A 39 -3.97 28.58 -41.70
CA ARG A 39 -4.19 30.04 -41.70
C ARG A 39 -5.17 30.38 -40.58
N TRP A 40 -4.69 31.15 -39.63
CA TRP A 40 -5.54 31.81 -38.64
C TRP A 40 -6.39 32.87 -39.36
N VAL A 41 -7.66 32.96 -38.99
CA VAL A 41 -8.61 33.96 -39.51
C VAL A 41 -9.18 34.77 -38.35
N LYS A 42 -9.54 36.02 -38.60
CA LYS A 42 -10.37 36.79 -37.66
C LYS A 42 -11.83 36.41 -37.88
N GLY A 43 -12.38 35.62 -36.96
CA GLY A 43 -13.79 35.23 -36.91
C GLY A 43 -14.00 33.76 -36.53
N VAL A 44 -15.17 33.43 -35.98
CA VAL A 44 -15.44 32.10 -35.38
C VAL A 44 -15.54 30.97 -36.44
N ALA A 45 -15.85 31.31 -37.70
CA ALA A 45 -15.76 30.36 -38.81
C ALA A 45 -15.33 31.02 -40.14
N ILE A 46 -14.75 30.21 -41.04
CA ILE A 46 -14.40 30.63 -42.42
C ILE A 46 -15.60 30.48 -43.37
N ARG A 47 -16.59 29.63 -43.03
CA ARG A 47 -17.77 29.29 -43.85
C ARG A 47 -18.96 28.93 -42.97
N GLY A 48 -20.18 29.08 -43.51
CA GLY A 48 -21.43 28.77 -42.81
C GLY A 48 -22.00 29.96 -42.02
N LYS A 49 -23.06 29.74 -41.24
CA LYS A 49 -23.78 30.82 -40.51
C LYS A 49 -22.91 31.65 -39.55
N MET A 50 -21.77 31.12 -39.13
CA MET A 50 -20.82 31.77 -38.19
C MET A 50 -19.71 32.55 -38.92
N GLN A 51 -19.75 32.64 -40.25
CA GLN A 51 -18.72 33.32 -41.04
C GLN A 51 -18.80 34.84 -40.84
N GLY A 52 -17.71 35.43 -40.36
CA GLY A 52 -17.59 36.89 -40.15
C GLY A 52 -17.99 37.38 -38.76
N HIS A 53 -18.53 36.53 -37.88
CA HIS A 53 -18.78 36.89 -36.48
C HIS A 53 -17.48 36.87 -35.66
N SER A 54 -17.28 37.88 -34.80
CA SER A 54 -16.28 37.86 -33.71
C SER A 54 -16.96 37.48 -32.39
N TYR A 55 -16.15 37.19 -31.36
CA TYR A 55 -16.64 36.79 -30.04
C TYR A 55 -17.44 37.90 -29.34
N GLU A 56 -17.17 39.17 -29.66
CA GLU A 56 -17.77 40.33 -28.97
C GLU A 56 -19.23 40.63 -29.39
N SER A 57 -19.77 40.00 -30.45
CA SER A 57 -21.07 40.39 -31.04
C SER A 57 -22.28 39.58 -30.54
N ILE A 58 -22.24 39.00 -29.33
CA ILE A 58 -23.27 38.06 -28.82
C ILE A 58 -24.03 38.61 -27.59
N SER A 59 -23.58 39.71 -26.99
CA SER A 59 -24.25 40.36 -25.85
C SER A 59 -24.93 41.67 -26.24
N ASP A 60 -26.17 41.60 -26.73
CA ASP A 60 -27.25 42.57 -26.44
C ASP A 60 -28.56 42.18 -27.16
N GLY A 61 -29.71 42.40 -26.50
CA GLY A 61 -31.04 42.44 -27.14
C GLY A 61 -32.05 41.36 -26.76
N SER A 62 -32.90 41.66 -25.78
CA SER A 62 -34.18 40.98 -25.52
C SER A 62 -35.32 41.61 -26.32
N ASP A 63 -36.12 40.81 -27.06
CA ASP A 63 -37.61 40.77 -26.95
C ASP A 63 -38.29 39.90 -28.04
N GLY A 64 -39.52 39.45 -27.76
CA GLY A 64 -40.58 39.23 -28.78
C GLY A 64 -40.66 37.91 -29.58
N SER A 65 -41.57 37.03 -29.17
CA SER A 65 -42.24 36.01 -30.03
C SER A 65 -43.12 36.68 -31.12
N PRO A 66 -43.69 36.01 -32.18
CA PRO A 66 -44.00 34.55 -32.27
C PRO A 66 -44.01 33.84 -33.67
N VAL A 67 -44.33 32.52 -33.65
CA VAL A 67 -45.26 31.80 -34.56
C VAL A 67 -44.83 31.16 -35.91
N GLN A 68 -45.16 29.84 -36.05
CA GLN A 68 -45.41 29.00 -37.26
C GLN A 68 -44.25 28.71 -38.26
N THR A 69 -44.16 27.57 -38.99
CA THR A 69 -44.98 26.32 -39.16
C THR A 69 -44.10 25.13 -39.67
N PRO A 70 -44.58 23.87 -39.66
CA PRO A 70 -43.78 22.66 -39.90
C PRO A 70 -43.95 22.01 -41.30
N ARG A 71 -42.99 21.15 -41.71
CA ARG A 71 -43.10 20.12 -42.78
C ARG A 71 -42.23 18.90 -42.44
N THR A 72 -42.82 17.76 -42.07
CA THR A 72 -43.09 16.56 -42.91
C THR A 72 -41.81 15.95 -43.51
N ILE A 73 -41.31 14.86 -42.93
CA ILE A 73 -41.66 13.45 -43.27
C ILE A 73 -41.27 13.12 -44.72
N ASP A 74 -40.30 12.22 -44.86
CA ASP A 74 -40.46 11.08 -45.78
C ASP A 74 -39.68 9.86 -45.27
N SER A 75 -40.30 8.69 -45.44
CA SER A 75 -39.87 7.42 -44.86
C SER A 75 -39.85 6.34 -45.94
N ALA A 76 -38.77 5.53 -45.99
CA ALA A 76 -38.78 4.29 -46.76
C ALA A 76 -37.91 3.21 -46.09
N LEU A 77 -38.54 2.10 -45.69
CA LEU A 77 -37.88 0.88 -45.24
C LEU A 77 -37.34 0.09 -46.44
N SER A 78 -36.27 -0.70 -46.23
CA SER A 78 -36.15 -2.07 -46.77
C SER A 78 -35.04 -2.85 -46.06
N THR A 79 -35.39 -4.05 -45.59
CA THR A 79 -34.50 -5.06 -44.99
C THR A 79 -34.31 -6.23 -46.00
N PRO A 80 -33.73 -7.38 -45.61
CA PRO A 80 -32.32 -7.59 -45.27
C PRO A 80 -31.65 -8.62 -46.22
N ASN A 81 -30.34 -8.84 -46.14
CA ASN A 81 -29.74 -10.09 -46.63
C ASN A 81 -28.41 -10.45 -45.93
N THR A 82 -28.29 -11.72 -45.54
CA THR A 82 -27.09 -12.38 -45.01
C THR A 82 -26.15 -12.78 -46.18
N SER A 83 -24.82 -12.92 -46.07
CA SER A 83 -24.06 -13.85 -45.21
C SER A 83 -22.55 -13.40 -45.12
N PRO A 84 -21.51 -14.16 -44.67
CA PRO A 84 -20.58 -13.64 -43.65
C PRO A 84 -19.06 -13.56 -44.01
N ARG A 85 -18.28 -12.96 -43.09
CA ARG A 85 -16.79 -12.83 -42.94
C ARG A 85 -16.15 -11.52 -43.46
N PRO A 86 -14.98 -11.11 -42.93
CA PRO A 86 -14.39 -11.35 -41.60
C PRO A 86 -14.04 -10.04 -40.84
N LEU A 87 -13.52 -10.20 -39.61
CA LEU A 87 -13.11 -9.11 -38.71
C LEU A 87 -12.00 -8.20 -39.28
N VAL A 88 -11.99 -6.96 -38.76
CA VAL A 88 -11.01 -5.86 -38.82
C VAL A 88 -11.48 -4.66 -39.65
N GLN A 89 -12.12 -3.71 -38.98
CA GLN A 89 -12.26 -2.34 -39.44
C GLN A 89 -12.04 -1.38 -38.26
N GLY A 90 -11.09 -0.45 -38.44
CA GLY A 90 -10.68 0.47 -37.38
C GLY A 90 -11.78 1.48 -37.07
N SER A 91 -12.23 1.50 -35.81
CA SER A 91 -13.06 2.58 -35.30
C SER A 91 -12.27 3.89 -35.32
N MET A 92 -12.79 4.92 -35.98
CA MET A 92 -12.17 6.24 -35.97
C MET A 92 -12.34 6.89 -34.59
N LEU A 93 -11.21 7.28 -34.00
CA LEU A 93 -11.15 7.98 -32.72
C LEU A 93 -11.97 9.30 -32.76
N PRO A 94 -12.66 9.66 -31.66
CA PRO A 94 -13.36 10.94 -31.57
C PRO A 94 -12.42 12.14 -31.77
N ALA A 95 -12.95 13.23 -32.34
CA ALA A 95 -12.18 14.41 -32.75
C ALA A 95 -11.55 15.25 -31.60
N ALA A 96 -11.58 14.77 -30.35
CA ALA A 96 -11.00 15.41 -29.18
C ALA A 96 -9.50 15.10 -28.96
N LEU A 97 -8.89 14.24 -29.78
CA LEU A 97 -7.54 13.69 -29.56
C LEU A 97 -6.47 14.27 -30.52
N GLN A 98 -6.57 15.54 -30.90
CA GLN A 98 -5.55 16.27 -31.69
C GLN A 98 -4.81 17.34 -30.87
N ASP A 99 -4.55 17.05 -29.59
CA ASP A 99 -3.71 17.88 -28.74
C ASP A 99 -2.22 17.66 -29.08
N PRO A 100 -1.41 18.71 -29.31
CA PRO A 100 0.03 18.58 -29.52
C PRO A 100 0.75 17.85 -28.37
N HIS A 101 0.28 17.95 -27.12
CA HIS A 101 0.85 17.23 -25.96
C HIS A 101 0.57 15.72 -26.01
N MET A 102 -0.45 15.27 -26.73
CA MET A 102 -0.63 13.84 -26.98
C MET A 102 0.30 13.30 -28.08
N SER A 103 0.92 14.16 -28.90
CA SER A 103 1.79 13.68 -29.98
C SER A 103 3.08 13.05 -29.46
N SER A 104 3.64 13.59 -28.37
CA SER A 104 4.90 13.16 -27.72
C SER A 104 4.80 11.87 -26.92
N LEU A 105 3.60 11.46 -26.50
CA LEU A 105 3.38 10.25 -25.72
C LEU A 105 3.68 8.99 -26.54
N ASP A 106 4.20 7.96 -25.89
CA ASP A 106 4.40 6.64 -26.51
C ASP A 106 3.05 5.93 -26.77
N GLN A 107 3.09 4.84 -27.53
CA GLN A 107 1.88 4.12 -27.94
C GLN A 107 1.16 3.40 -26.78
N THR A 108 1.90 2.99 -25.76
CA THR A 108 1.36 2.34 -24.55
C THR A 108 0.65 3.38 -23.67
N SER A 109 1.27 4.54 -23.45
CA SER A 109 0.62 5.66 -22.75
C SER A 109 -0.65 6.15 -23.46
N LYS A 110 -0.63 6.23 -24.79
CA LYS A 110 -1.82 6.56 -25.60
C LYS A 110 -2.95 5.53 -25.43
N TYR A 111 -2.63 4.24 -25.40
CA TYR A 111 -3.59 3.18 -25.16
C TYR A 111 -4.24 3.31 -23.78
N TYR A 112 -3.45 3.52 -22.72
CA TYR A 112 -4.00 3.58 -21.36
C TYR A 112 -4.75 4.88 -21.04
N ILE A 113 -4.43 6.01 -21.68
CA ILE A 113 -5.26 7.23 -21.60
C ILE A 113 -6.65 7.01 -22.21
N ASP A 114 -6.71 6.37 -23.38
CA ASP A 114 -7.97 6.00 -24.04
C ASP A 114 -8.75 4.96 -23.21
N TYR A 115 -8.06 3.97 -22.64
CA TYR A 115 -8.64 2.99 -21.72
C TYR A 115 -9.22 3.67 -20.46
N TYR A 116 -8.48 4.59 -19.83
CA TYR A 116 -8.94 5.37 -18.69
C TYR A 116 -10.24 6.12 -19.01
N ASN A 117 -10.29 6.83 -20.14
CA ASN A 117 -11.46 7.60 -20.55
C ASN A 117 -12.72 6.74 -20.78
N ARG A 118 -12.54 5.51 -21.29
CA ARG A 118 -13.63 4.57 -21.62
C ARG A 118 -14.10 3.71 -20.44
N HIS A 119 -13.18 3.33 -19.55
CA HIS A 119 -13.43 2.34 -18.49
C HIS A 119 -13.36 2.97 -17.09
N ILE A 120 -12.30 3.70 -16.76
CA ILE A 120 -12.06 4.23 -15.40
C ILE A 120 -12.96 5.41 -15.08
N CYS A 121 -13.11 6.39 -15.98
CA CYS A 121 -13.92 7.58 -15.69
C CYS A 121 -15.35 7.22 -15.22
N LYS A 122 -15.98 6.23 -15.87
CA LYS A 122 -17.34 5.76 -15.54
C LYS A 122 -17.41 4.76 -14.38
N LEU A 123 -16.27 4.26 -13.89
CA LEU A 123 -16.22 3.26 -12.82
C LEU A 123 -16.56 3.91 -11.47
N PHE A 124 -15.91 5.04 -11.16
CA PHE A 124 -15.98 5.69 -9.85
C PHE A 124 -16.99 6.86 -9.79
N ILE A 125 -18.09 6.78 -10.54
CA ILE A 125 -19.15 7.81 -10.56
C ILE A 125 -20.51 7.14 -10.78
N VAL A 126 -21.58 7.62 -10.15
CA VAL A 126 -22.93 7.00 -10.28
C VAL A 126 -23.36 6.97 -11.76
N TYR A 127 -23.49 8.14 -12.39
CA TYR A 127 -23.82 8.28 -13.81
C TYR A 127 -22.70 9.02 -14.55
N ASP A 128 -22.17 8.42 -15.62
CA ASP A 128 -21.16 9.07 -16.46
C ASP A 128 -21.81 10.13 -17.38
N SER A 129 -21.26 11.34 -17.36
CA SER A 129 -21.70 12.47 -18.20
C SER A 129 -20.49 13.22 -18.77
N ALA A 130 -20.72 14.15 -19.70
CA ALA A 130 -19.66 14.99 -20.26
C ALA A 130 -18.94 15.85 -19.20
N ARG A 131 -19.53 16.02 -18.01
CA ARG A 131 -19.00 16.78 -16.87
C ARG A 131 -18.32 15.91 -15.80
N ASN A 132 -18.05 14.64 -16.10
CA ASN A 132 -17.40 13.70 -15.19
C ASN A 132 -16.03 14.25 -14.68
N PRO A 133 -15.85 14.47 -13.37
CA PRO A 133 -14.61 15.02 -12.83
C PRO A 133 -13.36 14.16 -13.09
N PHE A 134 -13.47 12.83 -13.11
CA PHE A 134 -12.35 11.94 -13.47
C PHE A 134 -11.91 12.14 -14.92
N ARG A 135 -12.83 12.49 -15.82
CA ARG A 135 -12.51 12.83 -17.21
C ARG A 135 -11.84 14.21 -17.31
N SER A 136 -12.25 15.16 -16.47
CA SER A 136 -11.56 16.45 -16.34
C SER A 136 -10.11 16.29 -15.90
N LEU A 137 -9.77 15.32 -15.04
CA LEU A 137 -8.37 15.05 -14.64
C LEU A 137 -7.44 14.72 -15.83
N LEU A 138 -7.95 14.25 -16.97
CA LEU A 138 -7.12 13.97 -18.15
C LEU A 138 -6.42 15.21 -18.70
N SER A 139 -7.07 16.38 -18.73
CA SER A 139 -6.45 17.61 -19.28
C SER A 139 -5.32 18.13 -18.38
N PHE A 140 -5.46 17.97 -17.07
CA PHE A 140 -4.40 18.25 -16.10
C PHE A 140 -3.27 17.22 -16.20
N GLY A 141 -3.60 15.92 -16.30
CA GLY A 141 -2.65 14.83 -16.46
C GLY A 141 -1.89 14.78 -17.80
N LEU A 142 -2.25 15.59 -18.80
CA LEU A 142 -1.40 15.80 -19.98
C LEU A 142 -0.22 16.75 -19.70
N ASN A 143 -0.29 17.54 -18.63
CA ASN A 143 0.69 18.58 -18.29
C ASN A 143 1.42 18.33 -16.97
N ASP A 144 0.86 17.51 -16.07
CA ASP A 144 1.49 17.11 -14.81
C ASP A 144 1.98 15.64 -14.85
N PRO A 145 3.28 15.37 -14.63
CA PRO A 145 3.84 14.02 -14.77
C PRO A 145 3.40 13.07 -13.66
N VAL A 146 3.13 13.54 -12.44
CA VAL A 146 2.66 12.68 -11.34
C VAL A 146 1.25 12.19 -11.64
N LEU A 147 0.36 13.12 -12.02
CA LEU A 147 -1.02 12.84 -12.34
C LEU A 147 -1.13 11.97 -13.60
N GLN A 148 -0.29 12.22 -14.61
CA GLN A 148 -0.19 11.37 -15.80
C GLN A 148 0.11 9.91 -15.43
N LYS A 149 1.13 9.69 -14.60
CA LYS A 149 1.55 8.33 -14.22
C LYS A 149 0.54 7.65 -13.30
N GLY A 150 -0.15 8.40 -12.43
CA GLY A 150 -1.30 7.90 -11.68
C GLY A 150 -2.46 7.42 -12.56
N ILE A 151 -2.84 8.23 -13.57
CA ILE A 151 -3.87 7.88 -14.58
C ILE A 151 -3.48 6.60 -15.33
N LEU A 152 -2.23 6.51 -15.78
CA LEU A 152 -1.71 5.35 -16.51
C LEU A 152 -1.64 4.09 -15.64
N ALA A 153 -1.19 4.21 -14.38
CA ALA A 153 -1.13 3.10 -13.43
C ALA A 153 -2.53 2.53 -13.13
N LEU A 154 -3.51 3.41 -12.86
CA LEU A 154 -4.89 3.03 -12.58
C LEU A 154 -5.55 2.31 -13.77
N ALA A 155 -5.34 2.82 -14.98
CA ALA A 155 -5.82 2.19 -16.21
C ALA A 155 -5.16 0.83 -16.49
N ALA A 156 -3.84 0.74 -16.35
CA ALA A 156 -3.09 -0.49 -16.58
C ALA A 156 -3.41 -1.57 -15.54
N ARG A 157 -3.58 -1.20 -14.27
CA ARG A 157 -4.00 -2.12 -13.20
C ARG A 157 -5.39 -2.68 -13.46
N HIS A 158 -6.37 -1.83 -13.75
CA HIS A 158 -7.73 -2.30 -14.09
C HIS A 158 -7.72 -3.22 -15.32
N HIS A 159 -6.91 -2.90 -16.34
CA HIS A 159 -6.74 -3.77 -17.51
C HIS A 159 -6.14 -5.14 -17.13
N ALA A 160 -5.11 -5.20 -16.30
CA ALA A 160 -4.53 -6.45 -15.81
C ALA A 160 -5.55 -7.30 -15.04
N ASN A 161 -6.39 -6.68 -14.22
CA ASN A 161 -7.43 -7.35 -13.43
C ASN A 161 -8.54 -7.98 -14.31
N THR A 162 -8.69 -7.59 -15.57
CA THR A 162 -9.74 -8.16 -16.46
C THR A 162 -9.61 -9.67 -16.71
N GLY A 163 -8.42 -10.25 -16.53
CA GLY A 163 -8.21 -11.70 -16.60
C GLY A 163 -7.89 -12.39 -15.28
N GLN A 164 -8.17 -11.75 -14.14
CA GLN A 164 -8.20 -12.41 -12.84
C GLN A 164 -9.59 -13.00 -12.55
N SER A 165 -9.64 -14.06 -11.74
CA SER A 165 -10.87 -14.73 -11.33
C SER A 165 -11.24 -14.36 -9.90
N PHE A 166 -12.54 -14.26 -9.60
CA PHE A 166 -13.03 -14.01 -8.25
C PHE A 166 -12.67 -15.14 -7.26
N HIS A 167 -12.61 -16.38 -7.75
CA HIS A 167 -12.39 -17.58 -6.92
C HIS A 167 -10.94 -18.07 -6.89
N GLN A 168 -10.04 -17.51 -7.70
CA GLN A 168 -8.69 -18.04 -7.87
C GLN A 168 -7.63 -16.95 -8.09
N ASP A 169 -6.68 -16.86 -7.16
CA ASP A 169 -5.46 -16.07 -7.27
C ASP A 169 -4.45 -16.77 -8.22
N GLN A 170 -4.80 -16.91 -9.51
CA GLN A 170 -3.88 -17.38 -10.55
C GLN A 170 -3.20 -16.21 -11.26
N PRO A 171 -1.88 -16.29 -11.56
CA PRO A 171 -1.19 -15.27 -12.34
C PRO A 171 -1.77 -15.20 -13.77
N PRO A 172 -1.82 -14.01 -14.39
CA PRO A 172 -2.38 -13.85 -15.73
C PRO A 172 -1.61 -14.70 -16.75
N THR A 173 -2.33 -15.57 -17.47
CA THR A 173 -1.72 -16.53 -18.41
C THR A 173 -1.62 -16.00 -19.84
N SER A 174 -2.35 -14.94 -20.19
CA SER A 174 -2.31 -14.36 -21.54
C SER A 174 -1.18 -13.33 -21.67
N PRO A 175 -0.40 -13.32 -22.77
CA PRO A 175 0.71 -12.39 -22.94
C PRO A 175 0.31 -10.90 -22.85
N GLY A 176 -0.90 -10.55 -23.29
CA GLY A 176 -1.42 -9.18 -23.19
C GLY A 176 -1.66 -8.73 -21.75
N LEU A 177 -2.12 -9.64 -20.87
CA LEU A 177 -2.35 -9.35 -19.46
C LEU A 177 -1.07 -9.38 -18.63
N VAL A 178 -0.10 -10.23 -18.98
CA VAL A 178 1.25 -10.19 -18.39
C VAL A 178 1.91 -8.83 -18.66
N ASN A 179 1.80 -8.33 -19.90
CA ASN A 179 2.26 -6.98 -20.24
C ASN A 179 1.49 -5.91 -19.47
N ALA A 180 0.16 -5.98 -19.39
CA ALA A 180 -0.64 -5.01 -18.63
C ALA A 180 -0.28 -4.96 -17.13
N ASN A 181 0.00 -6.12 -16.51
CA ASN A 181 0.46 -6.16 -15.12
C ASN A 181 1.86 -5.53 -14.96
N ARG A 182 2.77 -5.75 -15.91
CA ARG A 182 4.09 -5.12 -15.92
C ARG A 182 3.98 -3.60 -16.11
N ASP A 183 3.13 -3.14 -17.02
CA ASP A 183 2.87 -1.72 -17.26
C ASP A 183 2.27 -1.06 -16.02
N ALA A 184 1.33 -1.73 -15.34
CA ALA A 184 0.74 -1.25 -14.08
C ALA A 184 1.79 -1.01 -12.99
N LEU A 185 2.66 -1.99 -12.76
CA LEU A 185 3.77 -1.87 -11.79
C LEU A 185 4.76 -0.78 -12.18
N LEU A 186 5.12 -0.68 -13.47
CA LEU A 186 6.02 0.34 -13.98
C LEU A 186 5.46 1.75 -13.81
N PHE A 187 4.19 1.97 -14.17
CA PHE A 187 3.55 3.28 -14.00
C PHE A 187 3.30 3.61 -12.53
N LYS A 188 2.96 2.63 -11.67
CA LYS A 188 2.86 2.84 -10.21
C LYS A 188 4.20 3.31 -9.64
N HIS A 189 5.30 2.62 -9.96
CA HIS A 189 6.64 3.00 -9.54
C HIS A 189 7.02 4.42 -10.00
N GLN A 190 6.83 4.73 -11.29
CA GLN A 190 7.09 6.07 -11.84
C GLN A 190 6.22 7.16 -11.17
N ALA A 191 4.96 6.86 -10.85
CA ALA A 191 4.07 7.80 -10.20
C ALA A 191 4.47 8.06 -8.74
N MET A 192 4.88 7.02 -8.01
CA MET A 192 5.34 7.14 -6.62
C MET A 192 6.70 7.84 -6.53
N GLU A 193 7.62 7.56 -7.44
CA GLU A 193 8.91 8.24 -7.54
C GLU A 193 8.70 9.74 -7.82
N ALA A 194 7.88 10.08 -8.83
CA ALA A 194 7.57 11.46 -9.17
C ALA A 194 6.84 12.20 -8.03
N LEU A 195 5.90 11.54 -7.32
CA LEU A 195 5.27 12.11 -6.13
C LEU A 195 6.31 12.37 -5.02
N SER A 196 7.23 11.44 -4.78
CA SER A 196 8.27 11.59 -3.75
C SER A 196 9.20 12.78 -4.06
N GLN A 197 9.57 12.96 -5.33
CA GLN A 197 10.36 14.12 -5.78
C GLN A 197 9.60 15.43 -5.57
N VAL A 198 8.33 15.51 -5.98
CA VAL A 198 7.48 16.71 -5.82
C VAL A 198 7.21 17.05 -4.33
N LEU A 199 7.15 16.05 -3.45
CA LEU A 199 7.00 16.28 -2.01
C LEU A 199 8.31 16.70 -1.33
N GLY A 200 9.46 16.30 -1.88
CA GLY A 200 10.81 16.62 -1.37
C GLY A 200 11.37 17.97 -1.83
N ASP A 201 10.94 18.50 -2.98
CA ASP A 201 11.30 19.85 -3.41
C ASP A 201 10.52 20.92 -2.61
N GLY A 202 11.23 21.66 -1.76
CA GLY A 202 10.66 22.71 -0.92
C GLY A 202 10.29 24.00 -1.67
N THR A 203 10.52 24.09 -2.99
CA THR A 203 10.41 25.36 -3.73
C THR A 203 9.21 25.46 -4.68
N ILE A 204 8.47 24.37 -4.91
CA ILE A 204 7.27 24.38 -5.75
C ILE A 204 6.02 24.46 -4.87
N GLY A 205 5.13 25.41 -5.18
CA GLY A 205 3.78 25.47 -4.61
C GLY A 205 3.02 24.21 -4.97
N LYS A 206 2.96 23.26 -4.04
CA LYS A 206 2.36 21.93 -4.20
C LYS A 206 0.90 22.08 -4.64
N GLY A 207 0.61 21.70 -5.89
CA GLY A 207 -0.63 22.06 -6.56
C GLY A 207 -1.78 21.06 -6.39
N ASP A 208 -2.95 21.44 -6.92
CA ASP A 208 -4.13 20.56 -6.97
C ASP A 208 -3.89 19.24 -7.70
N THR A 209 -2.96 19.23 -8.66
CA THR A 209 -2.54 18.02 -9.37
C THR A 209 -1.84 17.02 -8.45
N THR A 210 -1.11 17.48 -7.43
CA THR A 210 -0.51 16.60 -6.40
C THR A 210 -1.58 15.92 -5.57
N VAL A 211 -2.60 16.68 -5.12
CA VAL A 211 -3.75 16.14 -4.37
C VAL A 211 -4.56 15.18 -5.24
N ALA A 212 -4.82 15.54 -6.49
CA ALA A 212 -5.50 14.68 -7.47
C ALA A 212 -4.71 13.38 -7.74
N SER A 213 -3.37 13.43 -7.75
CA SER A 213 -2.53 12.23 -7.92
C SER A 213 -2.64 11.28 -6.73
N ILE A 214 -2.55 11.82 -5.51
CA ILE A 214 -2.73 11.03 -4.27
C ILE A 214 -4.16 10.45 -4.20
N PHE A 215 -5.16 11.23 -4.61
CA PHE A 215 -6.54 10.78 -4.74
C PHE A 215 -6.67 9.58 -5.70
N LEU A 216 -6.01 9.61 -6.87
CA LEU A 216 -5.98 8.45 -7.77
C LEU A 216 -5.26 7.23 -7.18
N PHE A 217 -4.28 7.41 -6.29
CA PHE A 217 -3.65 6.28 -5.59
C PHE A 217 -4.59 5.57 -4.61
N ILE A 218 -5.54 6.27 -3.99
CA ILE A 218 -6.59 5.63 -3.18
C ILE A 218 -7.41 4.65 -4.04
N PHE A 219 -7.74 5.00 -5.29
CA PHE A 219 -8.42 4.07 -6.21
C PHE A 219 -7.49 2.99 -6.77
N LEU A 220 -6.19 3.26 -6.90
CA LEU A 220 -5.22 2.25 -7.30
C LEU A 220 -5.14 1.14 -6.27
N ASP A 221 -5.14 1.49 -4.98
CA ASP A 221 -5.20 0.51 -3.89
C ASP A 221 -6.52 -0.28 -3.92
N LEU A 222 -7.68 0.33 -4.22
CA LEU A 222 -8.94 -0.42 -4.41
C LEU A 222 -8.83 -1.47 -5.54
N LEU A 223 -8.10 -1.17 -6.61
CA LEU A 223 -7.84 -2.13 -7.68
C LEU A 223 -6.81 -3.21 -7.30
N GLU A 224 -5.89 -2.93 -6.39
CA GLU A 224 -4.80 -3.85 -6.03
C GLU A 224 -5.12 -4.76 -4.84
N SER A 225 -5.77 -4.26 -3.79
CA SER A 225 -6.17 -5.07 -2.63
C SER A 225 -7.17 -4.39 -1.69
N GLY A 226 -7.14 -3.06 -1.58
CA GLY A 226 -7.84 -2.27 -0.56
C GLY A 226 -7.35 -2.49 0.87
N SER A 227 -6.33 -3.34 1.09
CA SER A 227 -5.90 -3.78 2.43
C SER A 227 -4.71 -3.01 2.99
N GLU A 228 -3.92 -2.36 2.14
CA GLU A 228 -2.70 -1.63 2.51
C GLU A 228 -2.59 -0.31 1.73
N GLY A 229 -1.80 0.65 2.22
CA GLY A 229 -1.47 1.90 1.52
C GLY A 229 -2.51 3.02 1.66
N TRP A 230 -3.79 2.72 1.41
CA TRP A 230 -4.82 3.73 1.14
C TRP A 230 -5.01 4.75 2.28
N ASN A 231 -4.87 4.32 3.53
CA ASN A 231 -5.00 5.19 4.70
C ASN A 231 -3.86 6.24 4.77
N PHE A 232 -2.65 5.89 4.32
CA PHE A 232 -1.54 6.85 4.22
C PHE A 232 -1.76 7.85 3.09
N HIS A 233 -2.34 7.41 1.97
CA HIS A 233 -2.75 8.31 0.89
C HIS A 233 -3.90 9.23 1.32
N LEU A 234 -4.88 8.73 2.06
CA LEU A 234 -5.98 9.53 2.61
C LEU A 234 -5.46 10.60 3.59
N GLU A 235 -4.69 10.22 4.61
CA GLU A 235 -4.11 11.15 5.59
C GLU A 235 -3.14 12.16 4.94
N GLY A 236 -2.35 11.71 3.95
CA GLY A 236 -1.51 12.59 3.13
C GLY A 236 -2.31 13.62 2.35
N ALA A 237 -3.40 13.20 1.67
CA ALA A 237 -4.28 14.11 0.94
C ALA A 237 -4.96 15.12 1.88
N LYS A 238 -5.47 14.67 3.03
CA LYS A 238 -6.05 15.53 4.09
C LYS A 238 -5.05 16.58 4.57
N SER A 239 -3.84 16.16 4.93
CA SER A 239 -2.76 17.05 5.40
C SER A 239 -2.43 18.13 4.36
N LEU A 240 -2.34 17.77 3.08
CA LEU A 240 -2.11 18.73 2.01
C LEU A 240 -3.29 19.69 1.81
N ILE A 241 -4.53 19.19 1.74
CA ILE A 241 -5.74 20.03 1.58
C ILE A 241 -5.84 21.08 2.68
N THR A 242 -5.68 20.67 3.95
CA THR A 242 -5.69 21.59 5.10
C THR A 242 -4.55 22.61 5.02
N SER A 243 -3.37 22.21 4.54
CA SER A 243 -2.21 23.10 4.38
C SER A 243 -2.41 24.20 3.33
N TYR A 244 -3.25 24.00 2.31
CA TYR A 244 -3.52 25.01 1.27
C TYR A 244 -4.62 25.99 1.62
N GLN A 245 -5.50 25.65 2.57
CA GLN A 245 -6.71 26.41 2.85
C GLN A 245 -6.47 27.93 3.10
N PRO A 246 -5.41 28.37 3.82
CA PRO A 246 -5.14 29.80 4.04
C PRO A 246 -4.66 30.57 2.80
N LEU A 247 -4.14 29.91 1.77
CA LEU A 247 -3.55 30.57 0.60
C LEU A 247 -4.59 31.06 -0.42
N LEU A 248 -5.82 30.52 -0.37
CA LEU A 248 -6.86 30.79 -1.37
C LEU A 248 -7.90 31.82 -0.93
N GLU A 249 -8.14 32.00 0.37
CA GLU A 249 -8.95 33.12 0.88
C GLU A 249 -8.35 34.48 0.45
N TRP A 250 -7.03 34.54 0.23
CA TRP A 250 -6.34 35.71 -0.29
C TRP A 250 -6.49 35.91 -1.82
N GLN A 251 -6.77 34.85 -2.59
CA GLN A 251 -6.87 34.89 -4.05
C GLN A 251 -8.31 34.91 -4.60
N ALA A 252 -9.30 34.49 -3.81
CA ALA A 252 -10.70 34.44 -4.21
C ALA A 252 -11.32 35.81 -4.57
N GLY A 253 -10.66 36.93 -4.23
CA GLY A 253 -11.10 38.28 -4.56
C GLY A 253 -10.79 38.76 -5.99
N VAL A 254 -10.04 37.99 -6.81
CA VAL A 254 -9.50 38.52 -8.08
C VAL A 254 -9.53 37.49 -9.24
N ASN A 255 -10.50 37.68 -10.16
CA ASN A 255 -10.65 37.14 -11.53
C ASN A 255 -11.50 35.87 -11.76
N ASP A 256 -12.56 36.03 -12.57
CA ASP A 256 -13.26 34.96 -13.30
C ASP A 256 -12.38 34.39 -14.43
N GLY A 257 -11.54 33.41 -14.08
CA GLY A 257 -10.66 32.70 -15.01
C GLY A 257 -10.75 31.17 -14.86
N PRO A 258 -9.77 30.41 -15.38
CA PRO A 258 -9.74 28.93 -15.29
C PRO A 258 -9.71 28.34 -13.86
N GLY A 259 -9.77 29.17 -12.82
CA GLY A 259 -9.93 28.74 -11.43
C GLY A 259 -11.24 27.99 -11.15
N GLN A 260 -12.34 28.24 -11.88
CA GLN A 260 -13.63 27.58 -11.61
C GLN A 260 -13.54 26.05 -11.75
N THR A 261 -12.98 25.52 -12.85
CA THR A 261 -12.82 24.07 -13.04
C THR A 261 -11.89 23.43 -12.01
N VAL A 262 -10.86 24.17 -11.56
CA VAL A 262 -9.94 23.71 -10.51
C VAL A 262 -10.65 23.64 -9.16
N GLN A 263 -11.46 24.66 -8.81
CA GLN A 263 -12.29 24.67 -7.61
C GLN A 263 -13.34 23.55 -7.62
N GLU A 264 -13.99 23.30 -8.76
CA GLU A 264 -14.94 22.19 -8.92
C GLU A 264 -14.27 20.82 -8.71
N ILE A 265 -13.07 20.61 -9.26
CA ILE A 265 -12.30 19.37 -9.08
C ILE A 265 -11.83 19.22 -7.63
N ARG A 266 -11.33 20.29 -6.98
CA ARG A 266 -10.95 20.25 -5.57
C ARG A 266 -12.15 19.93 -4.68
N GLY A 267 -13.29 20.59 -4.91
CA GLY A 267 -14.54 20.33 -4.20
C GLY A 267 -15.00 18.87 -4.35
N PHE A 268 -14.92 18.33 -5.57
CA PHE A 268 -15.19 16.92 -5.84
C PHE A 268 -14.24 15.99 -5.08
N ILE A 269 -12.93 16.21 -5.14
CA ILE A 269 -11.92 15.38 -4.46
C ILE A 269 -12.14 15.39 -2.94
N SER A 270 -12.35 16.56 -2.32
CA SER A 270 -12.64 16.68 -0.88
C SER A 270 -13.90 15.90 -0.49
N ASN A 271 -14.95 15.91 -1.32
CA ASN A 271 -16.18 15.16 -1.06
C ASN A 271 -15.94 13.64 -1.11
N GLN A 272 -15.17 13.18 -2.10
CA GLN A 272 -14.85 11.76 -2.21
C GLN A 272 -13.91 11.29 -1.09
N ILE A 273 -12.97 12.12 -0.64
CA ILE A 273 -12.13 11.87 0.54
C ILE A 273 -13.01 11.69 1.78
N HIS A 274 -13.95 12.60 2.04
CA HIS A 274 -14.88 12.51 3.17
C HIS A 274 -15.78 11.26 3.12
N LEU A 275 -16.27 10.89 1.93
CA LEU A 275 -17.07 9.69 1.72
C LEU A 275 -16.26 8.40 1.95
N ILE A 276 -15.02 8.33 1.44
CA ILE A 276 -14.12 7.18 1.62
C ILE A 276 -13.71 7.04 3.08
N GLU A 277 -13.39 8.15 3.75
CA GLU A 277 -13.11 8.20 5.18
C GLU A 277 -14.29 7.68 6.01
N THR A 278 -15.49 8.20 5.76
CA THR A 278 -16.69 7.89 6.53
C THR A 278 -17.10 6.42 6.41
N LEU A 279 -17.17 5.89 5.18
CA LEU A 279 -17.55 4.48 4.97
C LEU A 279 -16.40 3.52 5.30
N GLY A 280 -15.14 3.96 5.15
CA GLY A 280 -13.97 3.18 5.54
C GLY A 280 -13.87 3.02 7.06
N ALA A 281 -14.14 4.09 7.81
CA ALA A 281 -14.08 4.10 9.27
C ALA A 281 -14.94 3.00 9.92
N THR A 282 -16.13 2.70 9.37
CA THR A 282 -17.05 1.68 9.92
C THR A 282 -16.48 0.27 9.94
N PHE A 283 -15.45 -0.01 9.11
CA PHE A 283 -14.76 -1.29 9.04
C PHE A 283 -13.26 -1.19 9.36
N LEU A 284 -12.81 -0.08 9.95
CA LEU A 284 -11.47 0.08 10.48
C LEU A 284 -11.45 -0.08 11.99
N ARG A 285 -10.25 -0.31 12.55
CA ARG A 285 -10.00 -0.15 13.98
C ARG A 285 -10.43 1.26 14.41
N PRO A 286 -11.18 1.41 15.52
CA PRO A 286 -11.47 2.69 16.13
C PRO A 286 -10.24 3.61 16.25
N LYS A 287 -10.45 4.92 16.03
CA LYS A 287 -9.46 6.00 16.15
C LYS A 287 -8.24 5.87 15.20
N LEU A 288 -8.32 5.05 14.14
CA LEU A 288 -7.20 4.87 13.19
C LEU A 288 -7.02 6.03 12.20
N LEU A 289 -8.11 6.70 11.80
CA LEU A 289 -8.08 7.88 10.93
C LEU A 289 -8.18 9.15 11.77
N SER A 290 -7.50 10.23 11.35
CA SER A 290 -7.66 11.53 12.00
C SER A 290 -9.02 12.16 11.65
N GLU A 291 -9.48 13.18 12.37
CA GLU A 291 -10.69 13.91 11.94
C GLU A 291 -10.40 14.82 10.73
N PHE A 292 -11.18 14.70 9.66
CA PHE A 292 -11.20 15.67 8.57
C PHE A 292 -12.39 16.63 8.69
N ILE A 293 -12.13 17.87 9.08
CA ILE A 293 -13.14 18.94 9.11
C ILE A 293 -12.96 19.81 7.87
N PHE A 294 -13.83 19.65 6.87
CA PHE A 294 -13.86 20.51 5.70
C PHE A 294 -14.88 21.65 5.91
N ASN A 295 -14.40 22.87 6.19
CA ASN A 295 -15.23 24.06 6.50
C ASN A 295 -16.22 24.51 5.40
N GLY A 296 -16.24 23.86 4.22
CA GLY A 296 -17.22 24.14 3.18
C GLY A 296 -18.68 23.77 3.52
N GLN A 297 -18.96 23.17 4.69
CA GLN A 297 -20.33 22.83 5.11
C GLN A 297 -21.28 24.03 5.17
N ALA A 298 -20.78 25.25 5.39
CA ALA A 298 -21.62 26.45 5.48
C ALA A 298 -22.25 26.92 4.14
N GLU A 299 -21.66 26.57 2.99
CA GLU A 299 -22.16 27.01 1.65
C GLU A 299 -22.86 25.89 0.86
N ARG A 300 -22.90 24.66 1.41
CA ARG A 300 -23.29 23.42 0.72
C ARG A 300 -24.78 23.06 0.75
N GLN A 301 -25.65 23.97 1.17
CA GLN A 301 -27.10 23.82 0.93
C GLN A 301 -27.48 23.97 -0.56
N SER A 302 -26.49 24.15 -1.45
CA SER A 302 -26.60 24.40 -2.88
C SER A 302 -26.67 23.12 -3.73
N GLN A 303 -27.76 22.36 -3.58
CA GLN A 303 -28.22 21.25 -4.46
C GLN A 303 -27.21 20.09 -4.68
N GLU A 304 -27.47 18.95 -4.03
CA GLU A 304 -26.80 17.68 -4.36
C GLU A 304 -26.91 17.37 -5.87
N LYS A 305 -25.76 17.05 -6.49
CA LYS A 305 -25.66 16.67 -7.91
C LYS A 305 -25.25 15.21 -8.01
N ILE A 306 -26.20 14.33 -8.30
CA ILE A 306 -25.97 12.88 -8.42
C ILE A 306 -24.90 12.54 -9.47
N GLU A 307 -24.80 13.32 -10.55
CA GLU A 307 -23.75 13.22 -11.58
C GLU A 307 -22.32 13.50 -11.07
N GLN A 308 -22.16 14.03 -9.86
CA GLN A 308 -20.86 14.33 -9.23
C GLN A 308 -20.63 13.49 -7.97
N SER A 309 -21.50 12.50 -7.69
CA SER A 309 -21.33 11.56 -6.58
C SER A 309 -20.63 10.28 -7.05
N PHE A 310 -19.77 9.72 -6.21
CA PHE A 310 -19.13 8.42 -6.44
C PHE A 310 -20.12 7.27 -6.17
N LEU A 311 -20.73 7.25 -4.98
CA LEU A 311 -21.62 6.17 -4.53
C LEU A 311 -23.10 6.57 -4.42
N GLY A 312 -23.46 7.84 -4.60
CA GLY A 312 -24.87 8.28 -4.52
C GLY A 312 -25.52 8.17 -3.14
N CYS A 313 -24.74 8.02 -2.07
CA CYS A 313 -25.24 8.11 -0.70
C CYS A 313 -25.72 9.54 -0.41
N PRO A 314 -26.95 9.75 0.12
CA PRO A 314 -27.42 11.06 0.56
C PRO A 314 -26.51 11.68 1.64
N GLU A 315 -26.26 12.99 1.59
CA GLU A 315 -25.33 13.66 2.53
C GLU A 315 -25.77 13.49 4.00
N PHE A 316 -27.08 13.48 4.25
CA PHE A 316 -27.65 13.21 5.57
C PHE A 316 -27.30 11.80 6.08
N LEU A 317 -27.47 10.76 5.24
CA LEU A 317 -27.16 9.38 5.64
C LEU A 317 -25.66 9.18 5.82
N LEU A 318 -24.83 9.81 4.98
CA LEU A 318 -23.38 9.81 5.14
C LEU A 318 -22.97 10.46 6.48
N SER A 319 -23.53 11.63 6.79
CA SER A 319 -23.30 12.33 8.06
C SER A 319 -23.74 11.50 9.27
N ALA A 320 -24.87 10.80 9.17
CA ALA A 320 -25.38 9.92 10.21
C ALA A 320 -24.50 8.68 10.42
N ILE A 321 -23.98 8.07 9.35
CA ILE A 321 -22.98 6.99 9.42
C ILE A 321 -21.67 7.49 10.06
N GLN A 322 -21.22 8.71 9.73
CA GLN A 322 -20.04 9.31 10.37
C GLN A 322 -20.26 9.49 11.88
N TYR A 323 -21.41 10.03 12.28
CA TYR A 323 -21.78 10.18 13.69
C TYR A 323 -21.77 8.84 14.43
N LEU A 324 -22.45 7.82 13.88
CA LEU A 324 -22.46 6.47 14.46
C LEU A 324 -21.04 5.87 14.56
N SER A 325 -20.17 6.12 13.58
CA SER A 325 -18.77 5.70 13.66
C SER A 325 -17.98 6.42 14.75
N LYS A 326 -18.31 7.67 15.10
CA LYS A 326 -17.71 8.37 16.23
C LYS A 326 -18.22 7.85 17.57
N GLU A 327 -19.51 7.54 17.68
CA GLU A 327 -20.10 6.90 18.87
C GLU A 327 -19.43 5.54 19.15
N ARG A 328 -19.26 4.71 18.11
CA ARG A 328 -18.47 3.47 18.18
C ARG A 328 -17.05 3.73 18.71
N ASP A 329 -16.37 4.73 18.19
CA ASP A 329 -14.98 5.01 18.54
C ASP A 329 -14.82 5.56 19.97
N ALA A 330 -15.85 6.22 20.50
CA ALA A 330 -15.90 6.64 21.90
C ALA A 330 -16.00 5.45 22.86
N ILE A 331 -16.78 4.41 22.53
CA ILE A 331 -17.03 3.26 23.40
C ILE A 331 -16.05 2.08 23.24
N ALA A 332 -15.13 2.15 22.27
CA ALA A 332 -14.27 1.03 21.87
C ALA A 332 -13.22 0.59 22.91
N GLU A 333 -12.79 1.48 23.81
CA GLU A 333 -11.76 1.18 24.84
C GLU A 333 -12.38 0.93 26.21
N GLN A 334 -13.33 1.79 26.61
CA GLN A 334 -14.06 1.69 27.87
C GLN A 334 -15.44 2.33 27.68
N LEU A 335 -16.49 1.65 28.15
CA LEU A 335 -17.83 2.22 28.19
C LEU A 335 -17.85 3.44 29.13
N PRO A 336 -18.44 4.58 28.72
CA PRO A 336 -18.69 5.72 29.60
C PRO A 336 -19.55 5.32 30.81
N ASP A 337 -19.48 6.07 31.89
CA ASP A 337 -20.26 5.81 33.11
C ASP A 337 -21.27 6.93 33.44
N GLY A 338 -22.26 6.57 34.27
CA GLY A 338 -23.26 7.50 34.80
C GLY A 338 -24.01 8.30 33.73
N ALA A 339 -23.92 9.62 33.83
CA ALA A 339 -24.65 10.54 32.94
C ALA A 339 -24.13 10.51 31.49
N ALA A 340 -22.83 10.29 31.28
CA ALA A 340 -22.25 10.28 29.94
C ALA A 340 -22.78 9.11 29.10
N LEU A 341 -22.87 7.92 29.69
CA LEU A 341 -23.46 6.74 29.05
C LEU A 341 -24.90 7.00 28.59
N GLN A 342 -25.71 7.64 29.45
CA GLN A 342 -27.10 7.93 29.13
C GLN A 342 -27.24 8.97 28.01
N THR A 343 -26.31 9.93 27.90
CA THR A 343 -26.24 10.85 26.74
C THR A 343 -25.93 10.08 25.46
N HIS A 344 -24.90 9.22 25.44
CA HIS A 344 -24.57 8.40 24.27
C HIS A 344 -25.73 7.49 23.82
N ILE A 345 -26.43 6.85 24.78
CA ILE A 345 -27.65 6.06 24.50
C ILE A 345 -28.74 6.93 23.87
N GLN A 346 -29.01 8.10 24.46
CA GLN A 346 -30.07 9.00 24.00
C GLN A 346 -29.78 9.56 22.60
N ASP A 347 -28.56 10.03 22.35
CA ASP A 347 -28.19 10.66 21.09
C ASP A 347 -28.03 9.62 19.96
N THR A 348 -27.49 8.43 20.26
CA THR A 348 -27.49 7.28 19.32
C THR A 348 -28.92 6.84 18.97
N THR A 349 -29.83 6.80 19.95
CA THR A 349 -31.25 6.46 19.71
C THR A 349 -31.92 7.52 18.84
N ALA A 350 -31.71 8.81 19.13
CA ALA A 350 -32.24 9.90 18.34
C ALA A 350 -31.70 9.88 16.90
N MET A 351 -30.42 9.57 16.70
CA MET A 351 -29.85 9.42 15.36
C MET A 351 -30.49 8.25 14.59
N LEU A 352 -30.72 7.11 15.23
CA LEU A 352 -31.43 5.98 14.63
C LEU A 352 -32.88 6.34 14.24
N GLU A 353 -33.59 7.11 15.06
CA GLU A 353 -34.92 7.62 14.72
C GLU A 353 -34.88 8.60 13.53
N LEU A 354 -33.87 9.48 13.44
CA LEU A 354 -33.69 10.37 12.31
C LEU A 354 -33.37 9.61 11.02
N ILE A 355 -32.51 8.57 11.08
CA ILE A 355 -32.25 7.67 9.95
C ILE A 355 -33.54 6.95 9.53
N GLN A 356 -34.30 6.39 10.48
CA GLN A 356 -35.56 5.70 10.22
C GLN A 356 -36.60 6.60 9.52
N ASN A 357 -36.67 7.87 9.92
CA ASN A 357 -37.60 8.86 9.37
C ASN A 357 -37.11 9.54 8.07
N PHE A 358 -35.88 9.26 7.60
CA PHE A 358 -35.38 9.81 6.35
C PHE A 358 -36.19 9.35 5.14
N ASP A 359 -36.70 10.30 4.34
CA ASP A 359 -37.52 10.02 3.15
C ASP A 359 -36.65 9.90 1.89
N SER A 360 -36.27 8.66 1.56
CA SER A 360 -35.54 8.27 0.35
C SER A 360 -36.23 8.72 -0.95
N TYR A 361 -37.56 8.80 -0.99
CA TYR A 361 -38.31 9.18 -2.19
C TYR A 361 -38.33 10.69 -2.38
N ALA A 362 -38.55 11.47 -1.31
CA ALA A 362 -38.45 12.92 -1.35
C ALA A 362 -37.03 13.37 -1.71
N TRP A 363 -36.00 12.72 -1.15
CA TRP A 363 -34.61 12.91 -1.55
C TRP A 363 -34.42 12.65 -3.06
N ALA A 364 -34.74 11.44 -3.53
CA ALA A 364 -34.54 11.05 -4.94
C ALA A 364 -35.32 11.94 -5.93
N SER A 365 -36.51 12.42 -5.53
CA SER A 365 -37.34 13.34 -6.33
C SER A 365 -36.82 14.78 -6.35
N SER A 366 -36.02 15.19 -5.36
CA SER A 366 -35.43 16.53 -5.29
C SER A 366 -34.24 16.71 -6.25
N LEU A 367 -33.60 15.60 -6.66
CA LEU A 367 -32.47 15.56 -7.59
C LEU A 367 -32.95 15.94 -9.00
N ARG A 368 -32.66 17.18 -9.41
CA ARG A 368 -33.07 17.70 -10.73
C ARG A 368 -32.53 16.81 -11.87
N GLN A 369 -33.37 16.54 -12.87
CA GLN A 369 -33.09 15.80 -14.11
C GLN A 369 -33.16 14.25 -14.06
N SER A 370 -33.67 13.66 -12.97
CA SER A 370 -34.00 12.23 -12.95
C SER A 370 -35.29 11.92 -13.73
N ALA A 371 -35.22 10.97 -14.68
CA ALA A 371 -36.43 10.37 -15.27
C ALA A 371 -37.20 9.55 -14.21
N PRO A 372 -38.53 9.35 -14.32
CA PRO A 372 -39.32 8.67 -13.29
C PRO A 372 -38.77 7.29 -12.88
N GLU A 373 -38.29 6.50 -13.83
CA GLU A 373 -37.67 5.20 -13.58
C GLU A 373 -36.38 5.31 -12.73
N ARG A 374 -35.56 6.36 -12.96
CA ARG A 374 -34.35 6.61 -12.16
C ARG A 374 -34.67 7.04 -10.73
N ILE A 375 -35.80 7.72 -10.49
CA ILE A 375 -36.21 8.12 -9.12
C ILE A 375 -36.42 6.87 -8.25
N ASN A 376 -37.04 5.83 -8.80
CA ASN A 376 -37.25 4.57 -8.07
C ASN A 376 -35.91 3.90 -7.72
N TYR A 377 -35.01 3.72 -8.69
CA TYR A 377 -33.70 3.10 -8.46
C TYR A 377 -32.81 3.93 -7.50
N LEU A 378 -32.85 5.25 -7.57
CA LEU A 378 -32.16 6.12 -6.60
C LEU A 378 -32.79 6.01 -5.20
N CYS A 379 -34.12 5.92 -5.10
CA CYS A 379 -34.80 5.65 -3.83
C CYS A 379 -34.35 4.29 -3.24
N THR A 380 -34.23 3.24 -4.06
CA THR A 380 -33.69 1.93 -3.64
C THR A 380 -32.23 2.03 -3.17
N LEU A 381 -31.38 2.79 -3.87
CA LEU A 381 -29.98 3.05 -3.46
C LEU A 381 -29.91 3.76 -2.10
N SER A 382 -30.69 4.82 -1.92
CA SER A 382 -30.81 5.55 -0.64
C SER A 382 -31.30 4.62 0.48
N GLN A 383 -32.32 3.80 0.19
CA GLN A 383 -32.84 2.84 1.16
C GLN A 383 -31.78 1.79 1.54
N ALA A 384 -30.95 1.30 0.62
CA ALA A 384 -29.87 0.36 0.94
C ALA A 384 -28.84 0.96 1.92
N PHE A 385 -28.46 2.23 1.74
CA PHE A 385 -27.62 2.95 2.71
C PHE A 385 -28.32 3.16 4.06
N LYS A 386 -29.61 3.54 4.04
CA LYS A 386 -30.43 3.74 5.24
C LYS A 386 -30.55 2.44 6.06
N THR A 387 -30.93 1.34 5.45
CA THR A 387 -31.12 0.05 6.12
C THR A 387 -29.79 -0.52 6.63
N GLY A 388 -28.69 -0.35 5.89
CA GLY A 388 -27.34 -0.65 6.39
C GLY A 388 -26.93 0.22 7.59
N ALA A 389 -27.24 1.52 7.59
CA ALA A 389 -26.95 2.43 8.69
C ALA A 389 -27.75 2.10 9.96
N LEU A 390 -29.01 1.66 9.80
CA LEU A 390 -29.83 1.14 10.89
C LEU A 390 -29.22 -0.12 11.51
N ILE A 391 -28.78 -1.09 10.69
CA ILE A 391 -28.12 -2.32 11.16
C ILE A 391 -26.84 -2.01 11.95
N TYR A 392 -25.98 -1.14 11.41
CA TYR A 392 -24.73 -0.72 12.03
C TYR A 392 -24.96 0.04 13.35
N GLY A 393 -25.82 1.07 13.32
CA GLY A 393 -26.13 1.88 14.50
C GLY A 393 -26.86 1.09 15.60
N ARG A 394 -27.67 0.09 15.24
CA ARG A 394 -28.29 -0.81 16.22
C ARG A 394 -27.25 -1.65 16.96
N ARG A 395 -26.19 -2.10 16.29
CA ARG A 395 -25.07 -2.83 16.94
C ARG A 395 -24.28 -1.95 17.89
N ILE A 396 -24.11 -0.66 17.58
CA ILE A 396 -23.52 0.33 18.49
C ILE A 396 -24.43 0.56 19.71
N LEU A 397 -25.73 0.73 19.48
CA LEU A 397 -26.70 0.89 20.57
C LEU A 397 -26.75 -0.35 21.48
N ASP A 398 -26.72 -1.56 20.91
CA ASP A 398 -26.66 -2.81 21.67
C ASP A 398 -25.46 -2.88 22.63
N VAL A 399 -24.30 -2.36 22.22
CA VAL A 399 -23.12 -2.28 23.10
C VAL A 399 -23.31 -1.23 24.20
N LEU A 400 -23.91 -0.08 23.87
CA LEU A 400 -24.24 0.98 24.84
C LEU A 400 -25.28 0.54 25.88
N THR A 401 -26.24 -0.31 25.51
CA THR A 401 -27.31 -0.81 26.40
C THR A 401 -27.05 -2.19 26.98
N GLU A 402 -25.90 -2.80 26.67
CA GLU A 402 -25.55 -4.20 27.00
C GLU A 402 -26.62 -5.23 26.56
N THR A 403 -27.27 -4.98 25.42
CA THR A 403 -28.30 -5.85 24.83
C THR A 403 -27.80 -6.57 23.57
N ILE A 404 -28.55 -7.58 23.13
CA ILE A 404 -28.36 -8.21 21.82
C ILE A 404 -29.72 -8.24 21.13
N THR A 405 -29.89 -7.40 20.10
CA THR A 405 -31.11 -7.39 19.28
C THR A 405 -30.99 -8.30 18.06
N VAL A 406 -32.12 -8.93 17.70
CA VAL A 406 -32.29 -9.65 16.44
C VAL A 406 -32.62 -8.64 15.34
N GLN A 407 -31.94 -8.74 14.19
CA GLN A 407 -32.07 -7.78 13.08
C GLN A 407 -32.57 -8.42 11.78
N ASP A 408 -33.16 -9.63 11.86
CA ASP A 408 -33.47 -10.46 10.69
C ASP A 408 -34.39 -9.74 9.67
N ASP A 409 -35.32 -8.92 10.13
CA ASP A 409 -36.19 -8.09 9.26
C ASP A 409 -35.40 -7.04 8.46
N LEU A 410 -34.46 -6.33 9.12
CA LEU A 410 -33.61 -5.33 8.46
C LEU A 410 -32.63 -5.99 7.49
N VAL A 411 -32.09 -7.16 7.84
CA VAL A 411 -31.24 -7.96 6.94
C VAL A 411 -32.05 -8.43 5.72
N PHE A 412 -33.27 -8.91 5.92
CA PHE A 412 -34.14 -9.35 4.83
C PHE A 412 -34.52 -8.19 3.89
N GLU A 413 -34.87 -7.03 4.45
CA GLU A 413 -35.11 -5.80 3.67
C GLU A 413 -33.86 -5.43 2.85
N LEU A 414 -32.68 -5.40 3.49
CA LEU A 414 -31.43 -5.02 2.83
C LEU A 414 -31.04 -5.99 1.71
N LEU A 415 -31.24 -7.30 1.91
CA LEU A 415 -31.02 -8.31 0.86
C LEU A 415 -31.97 -8.12 -0.33
N GLY A 416 -33.24 -7.78 -0.08
CA GLY A 416 -34.20 -7.44 -1.14
C GLY A 416 -33.81 -6.19 -1.93
N LEU A 417 -33.30 -5.16 -1.24
CA LEU A 417 -32.79 -3.93 -1.88
C LEU A 417 -31.53 -4.21 -2.72
N ILE A 418 -30.61 -5.03 -2.20
CA ILE A 418 -29.44 -5.51 -2.95
C ILE A 418 -29.88 -6.24 -4.21
N ASP A 419 -30.89 -7.13 -4.13
CA ASP A 419 -31.38 -7.90 -5.27
C ASP A 419 -31.99 -7.01 -6.36
N ILE A 420 -32.83 -6.03 -5.99
CA ILE A 420 -33.39 -5.04 -6.93
C ILE A 420 -32.28 -4.24 -7.63
N LEU A 421 -31.23 -3.87 -6.90
CA LEU A 421 -30.12 -3.09 -7.44
C LEU A 421 -29.17 -3.91 -8.32
N LYS A 422 -29.15 -5.25 -8.24
CA LYS A 422 -28.30 -6.11 -9.10
C LYS A 422 -28.52 -5.86 -10.59
N ASP A 423 -29.71 -5.44 -11.01
CA ASP A 423 -30.05 -5.30 -12.42
C ASP A 423 -29.67 -3.93 -13.01
N ASP A 424 -29.23 -2.97 -12.20
CA ASP A 424 -28.65 -1.70 -12.65
C ASP A 424 -27.13 -1.69 -12.36
N GLU A 425 -26.29 -1.98 -13.37
CA GLU A 425 -24.83 -1.97 -13.23
C GLU A 425 -24.26 -0.61 -12.77
N ALA A 426 -24.96 0.50 -13.01
CA ALA A 426 -24.49 1.83 -12.65
C ALA A 426 -24.68 2.11 -11.15
N LEU A 427 -25.76 1.60 -10.54
CA LEU A 427 -26.01 1.73 -9.10
C LEU A 427 -25.47 0.54 -8.28
N PHE A 428 -25.42 -0.67 -8.85
CA PHE A 428 -24.95 -1.86 -8.14
C PHE A 428 -23.50 -1.72 -7.64
N LYS A 429 -22.64 -1.06 -8.44
CA LYS A 429 -21.25 -0.75 -8.05
C LYS A 429 -21.13 0.24 -6.87
N CYS A 430 -22.23 0.83 -6.42
CA CYS A 430 -22.23 1.81 -5.33
C CYS A 430 -22.48 1.19 -3.95
N ILE A 431 -23.03 -0.03 -3.87
CA ILE A 431 -23.54 -0.64 -2.63
C ILE A 431 -22.61 -1.64 -1.95
N LEU A 432 -21.30 -1.63 -2.24
CA LEU A 432 -20.34 -2.57 -1.61
C LEU A 432 -20.40 -2.52 -0.08
N TRP A 433 -20.50 -1.31 0.49
CA TRP A 433 -20.64 -1.10 1.92
C TRP A 433 -21.88 -1.81 2.48
N ALA A 434 -23.02 -1.66 1.81
CA ALA A 434 -24.29 -2.24 2.24
C ALA A 434 -24.33 -3.78 2.07
N ILE A 435 -23.74 -4.31 0.99
CA ILE A 435 -23.54 -5.76 0.79
C ILE A 435 -22.68 -6.33 1.93
N PHE A 436 -21.63 -5.60 2.35
CA PHE A 436 -20.75 -6.05 3.42
C PHE A 436 -21.45 -6.00 4.79
N VAL A 437 -22.16 -4.92 5.13
CA VAL A 437 -23.00 -4.86 6.36
C VAL A 437 -24.00 -6.03 6.39
N ALA A 438 -24.68 -6.31 5.28
CA ALA A 438 -25.62 -7.44 5.19
C ALA A 438 -24.93 -8.78 5.46
N GLY A 439 -23.68 -8.97 5.01
CA GLY A 439 -22.92 -10.20 5.23
C GLY A 439 -22.48 -10.45 6.66
N LEU A 440 -22.23 -9.38 7.42
CA LEU A 440 -21.80 -9.48 8.82
C LEU A 440 -22.96 -9.72 9.78
N GLU A 441 -24.19 -9.53 9.30
CA GLU A 441 -25.42 -9.76 10.05
C GLU A 441 -26.25 -10.94 9.49
N CYS A 442 -25.82 -11.57 8.38
CA CYS A 442 -26.55 -12.69 7.80
C CYS A 442 -26.30 -14.02 8.54
N ARG A 443 -27.35 -14.83 8.66
CA ARG A 443 -27.34 -16.03 9.52
C ARG A 443 -27.49 -17.34 8.77
N SER A 444 -28.31 -17.35 7.72
CA SER A 444 -28.60 -18.58 6.98
C SER A 444 -27.64 -18.80 5.82
N ARG A 445 -27.38 -20.08 5.49
CA ARG A 445 -26.52 -20.46 4.37
C ARG A 445 -26.97 -19.83 3.03
N ALA A 446 -28.27 -19.75 2.78
CA ALA A 446 -28.82 -19.15 1.57
C ALA A 446 -28.49 -17.64 1.45
N GLN A 447 -28.49 -16.90 2.57
CA GLN A 447 -28.08 -15.49 2.58
C GLN A 447 -26.56 -15.37 2.35
N LYS A 448 -25.76 -16.22 3.00
CA LYS A 448 -24.30 -16.28 2.80
C LYS A 448 -23.95 -16.52 1.32
N ASP A 449 -24.59 -17.49 0.67
CA ASP A 449 -24.37 -17.82 -0.74
C ASP A 449 -24.82 -16.68 -1.68
N PHE A 450 -26.00 -16.09 -1.46
CA PHE A 450 -26.49 -14.92 -2.21
C PHE A 450 -25.53 -13.72 -2.15
N LEU A 451 -24.91 -13.47 -0.99
CA LEU A 451 -23.99 -12.35 -0.81
C LEU A 451 -22.64 -12.60 -1.48
N VAL A 452 -22.15 -13.85 -1.48
CA VAL A 452 -20.95 -14.22 -2.25
C VAL A 452 -21.20 -14.06 -3.75
N GLU A 453 -22.35 -14.48 -4.27
CA GLU A 453 -22.76 -14.24 -5.66
C GLU A 453 -22.86 -12.74 -5.98
N SER A 454 -23.39 -11.94 -5.04
CA SER A 454 -23.47 -10.48 -5.17
C SER A 454 -22.08 -9.83 -5.29
N LEU A 455 -21.12 -10.27 -4.47
CA LEU A 455 -19.73 -9.81 -4.56
C LEU A 455 -19.02 -10.29 -5.84
N GLU A 456 -19.34 -11.49 -6.35
CA GLU A 456 -18.81 -11.98 -7.64
C GLU A 456 -19.34 -11.15 -8.82
N LYS A 457 -20.64 -10.80 -8.82
CA LYS A 457 -21.23 -9.88 -9.80
C LYS A 457 -20.60 -8.48 -9.68
N PHE A 458 -20.35 -8.01 -8.45
CA PHE A 458 -19.73 -6.71 -8.19
C PHE A 458 -18.28 -6.67 -8.71
N TRP A 459 -17.48 -7.71 -8.45
CA TRP A 459 -16.14 -7.88 -9.02
C TRP A 459 -16.19 -7.90 -10.56
N THR A 460 -17.15 -8.62 -11.13
CA THR A 460 -17.30 -8.73 -12.59
C THR A 460 -17.55 -7.36 -13.25
N ALA A 461 -18.33 -6.49 -12.61
CA ALA A 461 -18.63 -5.14 -13.05
C ALA A 461 -17.48 -4.14 -12.82
N THR A 462 -16.71 -4.28 -11.72
CA THR A 462 -15.76 -3.24 -11.25
C THR A 462 -14.29 -3.58 -11.40
N ARG A 463 -13.91 -4.86 -11.36
CA ARG A 463 -12.52 -5.35 -11.35
C ARG A 463 -11.65 -4.77 -10.22
N CYS A 464 -12.27 -4.33 -9.12
CA CYS A 464 -11.57 -3.86 -7.92
C CYS A 464 -11.26 -5.04 -6.99
N LEU A 465 -9.98 -5.34 -6.71
CA LEU A 465 -9.61 -6.53 -5.95
C LEU A 465 -9.99 -6.45 -4.46
N ASN A 466 -10.27 -5.24 -3.96
CA ASN A 466 -10.87 -5.06 -2.63
C ASN A 466 -12.19 -5.83 -2.45
N VAL A 467 -12.93 -6.12 -3.53
CA VAL A 467 -14.18 -6.90 -3.52
C VAL A 467 -13.91 -8.38 -3.24
N VAL A 468 -12.83 -8.92 -3.82
CA VAL A 468 -12.36 -10.30 -3.54
C VAL A 468 -11.88 -10.40 -2.09
N ASN A 469 -11.17 -9.38 -1.59
CA ASN A 469 -10.73 -9.34 -0.21
C ASN A 469 -11.88 -9.16 0.79
N ALA A 470 -12.90 -8.36 0.47
CA ALA A 470 -14.14 -8.30 1.25
C ALA A 470 -14.82 -9.68 1.31
N ALA A 471 -14.90 -10.39 0.18
CA ALA A 471 -15.45 -11.75 0.16
C ALA A 471 -14.62 -12.77 0.97
N LYS A 472 -13.29 -12.59 1.08
CA LYS A 472 -12.41 -13.37 1.95
C LYS A 472 -12.70 -13.06 3.43
N ILE A 473 -12.61 -11.79 3.85
CA ILE A 473 -12.86 -11.35 5.23
C ILE A 473 -14.25 -11.80 5.74
N MET A 474 -15.28 -11.67 4.89
CA MET A 474 -16.65 -12.07 5.24
C MET A 474 -16.78 -13.59 5.46
N LYS A 475 -16.09 -14.41 4.65
CA LYS A 475 -16.05 -15.88 4.85
C LYS A 475 -15.25 -16.25 6.10
N ASP A 476 -14.08 -15.63 6.29
CA ASP A 476 -13.25 -15.86 7.47
C ASP A 476 -14.00 -15.52 8.76
N TYR A 477 -14.83 -14.47 8.76
CA TYR A 477 -15.73 -14.12 9.86
C TYR A 477 -16.82 -15.19 10.10
N TRP A 478 -17.48 -15.67 9.04
CA TRP A 478 -18.49 -16.74 9.14
C TRP A 478 -17.92 -18.05 9.70
N ASP A 479 -16.72 -18.43 9.29
CA ASP A 479 -16.06 -19.67 9.75
C ASP A 479 -15.66 -19.59 11.24
N GLN A 480 -15.52 -18.38 11.80
CA GLN A 480 -15.25 -18.14 13.23
C GLN A 480 -16.53 -18.06 14.07
N GLU A 481 -17.65 -17.67 13.46
CA GLU A 481 -18.96 -17.63 14.11
C GLU A 481 -19.59 -19.03 14.29
N GLU A 482 -19.18 -20.02 13.49
CA GLU A 482 -19.57 -21.44 13.59
C GLU A 482 -19.00 -22.14 14.86
N GLY A 483 -19.37 -21.62 16.03
CA GLY A 483 -18.97 -22.13 17.35
C GLY A 483 -19.30 -21.21 18.54
N LEU A 484 -19.80 -19.99 18.33
CA LEU A 484 -20.07 -19.01 19.38
C LEU A 484 -21.54 -18.57 19.38
N GLU A 485 -22.13 -18.41 20.56
CA GLU A 485 -23.49 -17.85 20.71
C GLU A 485 -23.48 -16.33 20.43
N ILE A 486 -23.75 -15.97 19.16
CA ILE A 486 -24.07 -14.61 18.68
C ILE A 486 -22.98 -13.56 18.99
N SER A 487 -21.91 -13.53 18.18
CA SER A 487 -20.88 -12.49 18.29
C SER A 487 -21.27 -11.21 17.55
N SER A 488 -22.17 -10.42 18.12
CA SER A 488 -22.61 -9.11 17.60
C SER A 488 -21.55 -7.99 17.61
N ARG A 489 -20.26 -8.32 17.81
CA ARG A 489 -19.16 -7.36 18.02
C ARG A 489 -18.33 -7.02 16.79
N TRP A 490 -18.74 -7.46 15.59
CA TRP A 490 -18.01 -7.19 14.33
C TRP A 490 -17.72 -5.70 14.10
N ILE A 491 -18.51 -4.78 14.67
CA ILE A 491 -18.27 -3.32 14.58
C ILE A 491 -16.89 -2.89 15.10
N PHE A 492 -16.35 -3.59 16.11
CA PHE A 492 -14.96 -3.44 16.57
C PHE A 492 -14.07 -4.51 15.94
N ASP A 493 -14.61 -5.72 15.85
CA ASP A 493 -13.83 -6.92 15.73
C ASP A 493 -13.57 -7.36 14.29
N ILE A 494 -14.19 -6.79 13.25
CA ILE A 494 -13.99 -7.28 11.86
C ILE A 494 -12.56 -7.16 11.33
N VAL A 495 -11.77 -6.23 11.86
CA VAL A 495 -10.32 -6.14 11.59
C VAL A 495 -9.50 -6.94 12.61
N GLN A 496 -10.12 -7.32 13.73
CA GLN A 496 -9.47 -8.10 14.78
C GLN A 496 -9.28 -9.60 14.50
N PRO A 497 -9.96 -10.37 13.61
CA PRO A 497 -9.49 -11.72 13.31
C PRO A 497 -8.18 -11.69 12.53
N LEU A 498 -8.05 -10.81 11.52
CA LEU A 498 -6.79 -10.60 10.84
C LEU A 498 -5.73 -10.11 11.83
N TRP A 499 -6.05 -9.19 12.75
CA TRP A 499 -5.08 -8.73 13.75
C TRP A 499 -4.83 -9.67 14.94
N ASP A 500 -5.72 -10.57 15.31
CA ASP A 500 -5.54 -11.47 16.46
C ASP A 500 -5.02 -12.85 16.02
N ILE A 501 -5.36 -13.30 14.81
CA ILE A 501 -4.69 -14.44 14.15
C ILE A 501 -3.25 -14.04 13.76
N LEU A 502 -2.98 -12.76 13.45
CA LEU A 502 -1.61 -12.26 13.22
C LEU A 502 -0.88 -11.77 14.49
N PHE A 503 -1.57 -11.23 15.51
CA PHE A 503 -0.92 -10.55 16.66
C PHE A 503 -1.47 -10.86 18.06
N ARG A 504 -2.47 -11.73 18.23
CA ARG A 504 -2.74 -12.47 19.49
C ARG A 504 -2.37 -13.96 19.37
N GLY A 505 -1.35 -14.24 18.57
CA GLY A 505 -0.64 -15.53 18.50
C GLY A 505 0.76 -15.50 19.13
N ALA A 506 1.25 -14.35 19.59
CA ALA A 506 2.45 -14.27 20.41
C ALA A 506 2.36 -13.07 21.34
N THR A 507 2.37 -13.34 22.65
CA THR A 507 3.04 -12.42 23.57
C THR A 507 4.42 -12.14 22.99
N GLN A 508 4.79 -10.86 22.79
CA GLN A 508 6.21 -10.55 22.64
C GLN A 508 6.90 -11.18 23.84
N SER A 509 7.82 -12.12 23.59
CA SER A 509 8.52 -12.83 24.66
C SER A 509 9.08 -11.76 25.58
N ALA A 510 8.60 -11.76 26.83
CA ALA A 510 8.83 -10.65 27.74
C ALA A 510 10.34 -10.40 27.81
N ARG A 511 10.77 -9.18 27.47
CA ARG A 511 12.19 -8.80 27.46
C ARG A 511 12.78 -9.07 28.85
N GLN A 512 13.37 -10.25 29.04
CA GLN A 512 14.03 -10.59 30.29
C GLN A 512 15.25 -9.70 30.39
N LYS A 513 15.35 -8.87 31.46
CA LYS A 513 16.65 -8.30 31.82
C LYS A 513 17.60 -9.49 31.98
N PRO A 514 18.82 -9.46 31.38
CA PRO A 514 19.76 -10.55 31.55
C PRO A 514 20.05 -10.72 33.04
N SER A 515 19.67 -11.88 33.57
CA SER A 515 20.12 -12.31 34.88
C SER A 515 21.61 -12.60 34.81
N THR A 516 22.32 -12.44 35.92
CA THR A 516 23.72 -12.89 36.04
C THR A 516 23.85 -14.42 36.09
N THR A 517 22.73 -15.15 36.09
CA THR A 517 22.66 -16.60 35.87
C THR A 517 22.69 -16.92 34.36
N PRO A 518 23.48 -17.92 33.91
CA PRO A 518 23.48 -18.36 32.51
C PRO A 518 22.09 -18.68 31.99
N ILE A 519 21.84 -18.37 30.71
CA ILE A 519 20.59 -18.72 30.03
C ILE A 519 20.72 -20.17 29.52
N PRO A 520 19.92 -21.13 30.02
CA PRO A 520 19.97 -22.51 29.54
C PRO A 520 19.19 -22.64 28.22
N LEU A 521 19.83 -23.20 27.19
CA LEU A 521 19.12 -23.62 25.98
C LEU A 521 18.38 -24.94 26.24
N PRO A 522 17.06 -25.03 25.98
CA PRO A 522 16.29 -26.22 26.32
C PRO A 522 16.57 -27.37 25.35
N ASN A 523 17.48 -28.27 25.72
CA ASN A 523 17.24 -29.73 25.65
C ASN A 523 18.39 -30.60 26.21
N ASN A 524 17.99 -31.75 26.76
CA ASN A 524 18.80 -32.91 27.17
C ASN A 524 19.83 -32.72 28.33
N PRO A 525 19.48 -33.12 29.58
CA PRO A 525 20.32 -32.95 30.76
C PRO A 525 21.46 -33.99 30.91
N SER A 526 21.77 -34.80 29.87
CA SER A 526 22.73 -35.90 29.97
C SER A 526 24.21 -35.49 29.94
N HIS A 527 24.53 -34.24 29.58
CA HIS A 527 25.90 -33.71 29.51
C HIS A 527 25.98 -32.27 30.04
N PRO A 528 27.13 -31.84 30.60
CA PRO A 528 27.33 -30.45 31.01
C PRO A 528 27.25 -29.51 29.78
N PRO A 529 26.69 -28.29 29.91
CA PRO A 529 26.63 -27.34 28.80
C PRO A 529 28.03 -26.89 28.34
N ILE A 530 28.10 -26.40 27.11
CA ILE A 530 29.20 -25.58 26.59
C ILE A 530 28.87 -24.13 26.97
N ARG A 531 29.75 -23.47 27.74
CA ARG A 531 29.53 -22.08 28.13
C ARG A 531 30.06 -21.13 27.07
N ILE A 532 29.16 -20.35 26.48
CA ILE A 532 29.44 -19.39 25.42
C ILE A 532 29.31 -17.98 26.00
N ILE A 533 30.38 -17.20 25.86
CA ILE A 533 30.46 -15.80 26.30
C ILE A 533 30.33 -14.91 25.06
N CYS A 534 29.30 -14.07 25.03
CA CYS A 534 28.99 -13.22 23.87
C CYS A 534 29.21 -11.74 24.19
N ILE A 535 29.95 -11.07 23.32
CA ILE A 535 30.17 -9.62 23.30
C ILE A 535 30.13 -9.10 21.87
N SER A 536 29.93 -7.80 21.72
CA SER A 536 29.98 -7.07 20.45
C SER A 536 30.12 -5.58 20.76
N ASP A 537 30.56 -4.78 19.78
CA ASP A 537 30.58 -3.31 19.89
C ASP A 537 31.37 -2.85 21.12
N THR A 538 32.62 -3.31 21.24
CA THR A 538 33.52 -2.90 22.32
C THR A 538 34.17 -1.54 22.03
N HIS A 539 34.35 -1.19 20.75
CA HIS A 539 34.97 0.07 20.31
C HIS A 539 36.25 0.45 21.08
N ASN A 540 37.25 -0.43 21.03
CA ASN A 540 38.52 -0.36 21.77
C ASN A 540 38.44 -0.63 23.29
N ALA A 541 37.26 -0.81 23.89
CA ALA A 541 37.15 -1.21 25.29
C ALA A 541 37.58 -2.68 25.50
N THR A 542 37.99 -3.00 26.73
CA THR A 542 38.39 -4.36 27.13
C THR A 542 37.61 -4.78 28.38
N PRO A 543 36.30 -5.07 28.25
CA PRO A 543 35.44 -5.38 29.40
C PRO A 543 35.90 -6.66 30.12
N PRO A 544 35.71 -6.78 31.44
CA PRO A 544 36.02 -8.00 32.16
C PRO A 544 35.07 -9.13 31.71
N LEU A 545 35.63 -10.28 31.32
CA LEU A 545 34.87 -11.41 30.80
C LEU A 545 34.76 -12.54 31.83
N PRO A 546 33.58 -13.16 32.00
CA PRO A 546 33.43 -14.37 32.81
C PRO A 546 34.10 -15.57 32.13
N PRO A 547 34.45 -16.63 32.89
CA PRO A 547 35.02 -17.85 32.34
C PRO A 547 33.98 -18.63 31.50
N GLY A 548 34.42 -19.18 30.37
CA GLY A 548 33.63 -20.04 29.49
C GLY A 548 34.51 -20.79 28.49
N ASP A 549 33.91 -21.68 27.70
CA ASP A 549 34.61 -22.54 26.74
C ASP A 549 34.86 -21.81 25.41
N ILE A 550 33.86 -21.04 24.97
CA ILE A 550 33.87 -20.25 23.72
C ILE A 550 33.64 -18.77 24.06
N LEU A 551 34.48 -17.89 23.53
CA LEU A 551 34.24 -16.45 23.46
C LEU A 551 33.83 -16.08 22.03
N VAL A 552 32.78 -15.27 21.88
CA VAL A 552 32.29 -14.77 20.59
C VAL A 552 32.27 -13.24 20.61
N HIS A 553 32.92 -12.61 19.62
CA HIS A 553 32.84 -11.17 19.36
C HIS A 553 32.12 -10.91 18.03
N ALA A 554 30.92 -10.30 18.08
CA ALA A 554 30.07 -10.09 16.91
C ALA A 554 30.32 -8.75 16.16
N GLY A 555 31.59 -8.39 15.99
CA GLY A 555 32.00 -7.16 15.28
C GLY A 555 32.12 -5.91 16.14
N ASP A 556 32.60 -4.84 15.51
CA ASP A 556 32.93 -3.55 16.11
C ASP A 556 33.90 -3.67 17.30
N LEU A 557 35.04 -4.30 17.01
CA LEU A 557 36.17 -4.38 17.94
C LEU A 557 36.73 -2.97 18.22
N THR A 558 36.68 -2.09 17.22
CA THR A 558 37.40 -0.80 17.22
C THR A 558 36.48 0.40 17.05
N ALA A 559 37.01 1.60 17.28
CA ALA A 559 36.30 2.86 17.01
C ALA A 559 36.56 3.39 15.59
N HIS A 560 37.77 3.16 15.06
CA HIS A 560 38.20 3.72 13.76
C HIS A 560 38.81 2.69 12.79
N GLY A 561 38.87 1.40 13.16
CA GLY A 561 39.32 0.35 12.26
C GLY A 561 40.78 0.47 11.82
N THR A 562 41.63 1.10 12.62
CA THR A 562 43.06 1.19 12.31
C THR A 562 43.80 -0.10 12.67
N PHE A 563 44.96 -0.34 12.05
CA PHE A 563 45.80 -1.51 12.34
C PHE A 563 46.13 -1.63 13.84
N ASP A 564 46.53 -0.52 14.47
CA ASP A 564 46.99 -0.52 15.87
C ASP A 564 45.83 -0.79 16.85
N GLU A 565 44.63 -0.28 16.56
CA GLU A 565 43.41 -0.58 17.31
C GLU A 565 43.03 -2.07 17.19
N VAL A 566 42.93 -2.59 15.95
CA VAL A 566 42.57 -3.99 15.71
C VAL A 566 43.59 -4.91 16.37
N GLN A 567 44.89 -4.69 16.17
CA GLN A 567 45.94 -5.52 16.77
C GLN A 567 45.91 -5.49 18.31
N THR A 568 45.59 -4.33 18.91
CA THR A 568 45.43 -4.22 20.37
C THR A 568 44.26 -5.07 20.87
N GLN A 569 43.13 -5.06 20.15
CA GLN A 569 41.98 -5.89 20.47
C GLN A 569 42.25 -7.38 20.26
N LEU A 570 42.99 -7.78 19.20
CA LEU A 570 43.40 -9.16 18.98
C LEU A 570 44.32 -9.69 20.09
N HIS A 571 45.30 -8.89 20.55
CA HIS A 571 46.13 -9.26 21.71
C HIS A 571 45.28 -9.45 22.98
N TRP A 572 44.33 -8.54 23.24
CA TRP A 572 43.44 -8.67 24.40
C TRP A 572 42.58 -9.94 24.30
N LEU A 573 41.94 -10.20 23.16
CA LEU A 573 41.12 -11.39 22.92
C LEU A 573 41.93 -12.69 23.01
N SER A 574 43.13 -12.73 22.43
CA SER A 574 44.03 -13.89 22.50
C SER A 574 44.41 -14.23 23.94
N SER A 575 44.67 -13.21 24.78
CA SER A 575 45.01 -13.36 26.20
C SER A 575 43.88 -13.90 27.09
N GLN A 576 42.64 -13.96 26.60
CA GLN A 576 41.50 -14.45 27.39
C GLN A 576 41.60 -15.96 27.66
N PRO A 577 41.11 -16.46 28.81
CA PRO A 577 41.28 -17.87 29.20
C PRO A 577 40.41 -18.86 28.40
N HIS A 578 39.46 -18.40 27.61
CA HIS A 578 38.55 -19.22 26.81
C HIS A 578 39.31 -20.10 25.81
N THR A 579 38.89 -21.36 25.65
CA THR A 579 39.56 -22.33 24.78
C THR A 579 39.47 -21.93 23.31
N HIS A 580 38.30 -21.47 22.87
CA HIS A 580 38.07 -20.97 21.52
C HIS A 580 37.64 -19.51 21.54
N LYS A 581 38.18 -18.69 20.63
CA LYS A 581 37.73 -17.32 20.39
C LYS A 581 37.25 -17.22 18.95
N ILE A 582 36.00 -16.81 18.75
CA ILE A 582 35.38 -16.55 17.45
C ILE A 582 35.20 -15.05 17.29
N VAL A 583 35.63 -14.50 16.16
CA VAL A 583 35.55 -13.06 15.85
C VAL A 583 35.01 -12.88 14.44
N ILE A 584 34.06 -11.97 14.28
CA ILE A 584 33.74 -11.33 13.00
C ILE A 584 34.09 -9.83 13.11
N ALA A 585 34.21 -9.16 11.97
CA ALA A 585 34.30 -7.70 11.93
C ALA A 585 32.92 -7.03 12.04
N GLY A 586 32.90 -5.73 12.35
CA GLY A 586 31.74 -4.86 12.21
C GLY A 586 32.02 -3.64 11.31
N ASN A 587 31.08 -2.69 11.27
CA ASN A 587 31.20 -1.55 10.35
C ASN A 587 32.30 -0.54 10.74
N HIS A 588 32.77 -0.53 11.99
CA HIS A 588 33.89 0.30 12.43
C HIS A 588 35.26 -0.31 12.10
N ASP A 589 35.36 -1.61 11.83
CA ASP A 589 36.63 -2.33 11.65
C ASP A 589 37.21 -2.18 10.22
N LEU A 590 37.31 -0.92 9.74
CA LEU A 590 37.64 -0.50 8.38
C LEU A 590 38.80 -1.27 7.72
N ILE A 591 39.93 -1.49 8.40
CA ILE A 591 41.07 -2.20 7.81
C ILE A 591 40.75 -3.64 7.37
N LEU A 592 39.73 -4.28 7.96
CA LEU A 592 39.33 -5.65 7.63
C LEU A 592 38.50 -5.73 6.34
N ASP A 593 37.76 -4.67 5.97
CA ASP A 593 36.97 -4.66 4.73
C ASP A 593 37.85 -4.35 3.51
N GLU A 594 38.04 -5.35 2.65
CA GLU A 594 38.82 -5.20 1.42
C GLU A 594 38.20 -4.21 0.42
N ALA A 595 36.86 -4.07 0.42
CA ALA A 595 36.15 -3.13 -0.44
C ALA A 595 36.24 -1.69 0.06
N SER A 596 36.62 -1.48 1.33
CA SER A 596 36.82 -0.14 1.91
C SER A 596 37.94 0.64 1.20
N GLU A 597 38.95 -0.05 0.67
CA GLU A 597 40.07 0.57 -0.07
C GLU A 597 39.56 1.32 -1.31
N MET A 598 38.55 0.78 -2.02
CA MET A 598 37.89 1.47 -3.13
C MET A 598 36.90 2.56 -2.66
N LYS A 599 36.20 2.34 -1.54
CA LYS A 599 35.16 3.27 -1.03
C LYS A 599 35.75 4.58 -0.47
N PHE A 600 36.93 4.54 0.16
CA PHE A 600 37.47 5.69 0.92
C PHE A 600 38.70 6.36 0.31
N LEU A 601 39.10 6.01 -0.93
CA LEU A 601 40.27 6.59 -1.62
C LEU A 601 41.57 6.55 -0.79
N SER A 602 41.74 5.52 0.05
CA SER A 602 42.99 5.32 0.77
C SER A 602 44.10 4.92 -0.23
N ARG A 603 45.36 5.23 0.09
CA ARG A 603 46.49 4.94 -0.82
C ARG A 603 46.55 3.44 -1.11
N GLU A 604 46.18 3.08 -2.34
CA GLU A 604 46.08 1.69 -2.83
C GLU A 604 47.29 0.85 -2.38
N GLY A 605 47.01 -0.27 -1.70
CA GLY A 605 48.00 -1.27 -1.32
C GLY A 605 48.62 -1.15 0.09
N ILE A 606 48.49 -0.03 0.80
CA ILE A 606 49.04 0.06 2.19
C ILE A 606 48.19 -0.77 3.16
N SER A 607 46.85 -0.66 3.07
CA SER A 607 45.93 -1.37 3.96
C SER A 607 45.95 -2.88 3.76
N ALA A 608 45.96 -3.35 2.50
CA ALA A 608 46.04 -4.78 2.18
C ALA A 608 47.34 -5.48 2.64
N VAL A 609 48.47 -4.76 2.71
CA VAL A 609 49.72 -5.29 3.30
C VAL A 609 49.57 -5.38 4.81
N LYS A 610 49.17 -4.28 5.47
CA LYS A 610 48.96 -4.25 6.93
C LYS A 610 47.92 -5.27 7.42
N ARG A 611 46.83 -5.51 6.68
CA ARG A 611 45.82 -6.54 7.03
C ARG A 611 46.45 -7.94 7.20
N LYS A 612 47.50 -8.25 6.42
CA LYS A 612 48.22 -9.53 6.50
C LYS A 612 49.27 -9.59 7.62
N GLU A 613 49.59 -8.45 8.23
CA GLU A 613 50.49 -8.35 9.39
C GLU A 613 49.73 -8.52 10.72
N LEU A 614 48.39 -8.61 10.70
CA LEU A 614 47.57 -8.83 11.88
C LEU A 614 47.79 -10.23 12.47
N ASP A 615 48.12 -10.29 13.77
CA ASP A 615 48.31 -11.54 14.50
C ASP A 615 46.98 -12.06 15.06
N TRP A 616 46.45 -13.10 14.40
CA TRP A 616 45.24 -13.82 14.79
C TRP A 616 45.52 -15.05 15.68
N THR A 617 46.72 -15.17 16.27
CA THR A 617 47.10 -16.34 17.07
C THR A 617 46.09 -16.62 18.19
N GLY A 618 45.49 -17.82 18.15
CA GLY A 618 44.48 -18.27 19.11
C GLY A 618 43.05 -17.79 18.82
N ILE A 619 42.80 -17.11 17.69
CA ILE A 619 41.51 -16.55 17.29
C ILE A 619 41.06 -17.14 15.94
N HIS A 620 39.79 -17.51 15.85
CA HIS A 620 39.14 -17.85 14.60
C HIS A 620 38.40 -16.61 14.07
N TYR A 621 38.99 -15.92 13.10
CA TYR A 621 38.29 -14.90 12.32
C TYR A 621 37.38 -15.57 11.30
N LEU A 622 36.15 -15.08 11.14
CA LEU A 622 35.17 -15.57 10.15
C LEU A 622 34.63 -14.42 9.31
N GLN A 623 34.61 -14.58 7.99
CA GLN A 623 34.04 -13.62 7.05
C GLN A 623 33.39 -14.35 5.87
N GLU A 624 32.08 -14.54 5.94
CA GLU A 624 31.29 -15.43 5.06
C GLU A 624 31.77 -16.91 5.09
N GLU A 625 32.36 -17.33 6.21
CA GLU A 625 33.00 -18.63 6.39
C GLU A 625 32.48 -19.36 7.64
N ALA A 626 32.72 -20.68 7.70
CA ALA A 626 32.37 -21.52 8.85
C ALA A 626 33.57 -22.27 9.43
N VAL A 627 33.60 -22.37 10.76
CA VAL A 627 34.48 -23.28 11.51
C VAL A 627 33.65 -24.36 12.20
N THR A 628 34.22 -25.56 12.39
CA THR A 628 33.64 -26.59 13.27
C THR A 628 34.60 -26.86 14.41
N LEU A 629 34.14 -26.65 15.64
CA LEU A 629 34.91 -26.89 16.86
C LEU A 629 34.63 -28.29 17.40
N GLU A 630 35.64 -28.97 17.92
CA GLU A 630 35.50 -30.26 18.61
C GLU A 630 35.78 -30.08 20.11
N ILE A 631 34.73 -30.15 20.94
CA ILE A 631 34.78 -29.84 22.37
C ILE A 631 34.67 -31.14 23.19
N PRO A 632 35.67 -31.48 24.02
CA PRO A 632 35.64 -32.68 24.85
C PRO A 632 34.44 -32.72 25.82
N VAL A 633 33.85 -33.90 26.03
CA VAL A 633 32.77 -34.13 27.01
C VAL A 633 33.37 -34.72 28.29
N PRO A 634 33.39 -34.00 29.44
CA PRO A 634 34.13 -34.46 30.64
C PRO A 634 33.58 -35.70 31.35
N ALA A 635 32.39 -36.19 30.99
CA ALA A 635 31.60 -37.13 31.79
C ALA A 635 31.32 -38.49 31.11
N ALA A 636 31.78 -38.72 29.88
CA ALA A 636 31.64 -40.00 29.18
C ALA A 636 32.99 -40.72 29.12
N GLY A 637 33.02 -42.01 29.51
CA GLY A 637 34.19 -42.84 29.28
C GLY A 637 34.47 -42.98 27.77
N GLU A 638 35.74 -42.91 27.39
CA GLU A 638 36.25 -42.89 26.00
C GLU A 638 35.88 -41.65 25.18
N GLN A 639 36.79 -40.66 25.15
CA GLN A 639 37.03 -39.67 24.09
C GLN A 639 35.84 -39.08 23.30
N GLN A 640 34.68 -38.89 23.94
CA GLN A 640 33.53 -38.28 23.27
C GLN A 640 33.72 -36.77 23.09
N VAL A 641 33.64 -36.30 21.85
CA VAL A 641 33.69 -34.88 21.47
C VAL A 641 32.33 -34.42 20.94
N ARG A 642 31.89 -33.22 21.36
CA ARG A 642 30.78 -32.50 20.73
C ARG A 642 31.32 -31.65 19.58
N ARG A 643 30.68 -31.75 18.41
CA ARG A 643 30.94 -30.84 17.30
C ARG A 643 29.94 -29.69 17.30
N VAL A 644 30.43 -28.47 17.12
CA VAL A 644 29.60 -27.26 16.95
C VAL A 644 30.09 -26.52 15.72
N LYS A 645 29.22 -26.31 14.74
CA LYS A 645 29.52 -25.54 13.53
C LYS A 645 29.05 -24.09 13.68
N ILE A 646 29.98 -23.16 13.49
CA ILE A 646 29.79 -21.73 13.65
C ILE A 646 30.04 -21.04 12.30
N TYR A 647 29.07 -20.27 11.79
CA TYR A 647 29.21 -19.44 10.59
C TYR A 647 29.29 -17.97 10.98
N GLY A 648 30.17 -17.19 10.35
CA GLY A 648 30.37 -15.78 10.66
C GLY A 648 30.24 -14.87 9.43
N SER A 649 29.50 -13.76 9.56
CA SER A 649 29.34 -12.75 8.51
C SER A 649 29.33 -11.32 9.08
N PRO A 650 30.24 -10.43 8.67
CA PRO A 650 30.29 -9.04 9.14
C PRO A 650 29.27 -8.11 8.46
N MET A 651 28.58 -8.58 7.41
CA MET A 651 27.81 -7.70 6.51
C MET A 651 26.59 -7.06 7.19
N THR A 652 26.34 -5.79 6.89
CA THR A 652 25.17 -5.02 7.39
C THR A 652 24.52 -4.16 6.31
N PRO A 653 23.21 -3.84 6.41
CA PRO A 653 22.59 -2.85 5.54
C PRO A 653 23.25 -1.46 5.67
N GLU A 654 23.28 -0.69 4.59
CA GLU A 654 23.87 0.65 4.56
C GLU A 654 23.24 1.62 5.58
N PHE A 655 24.09 2.13 6.48
CA PHE A 655 23.78 3.19 7.43
C PHE A 655 24.96 4.18 7.47
N GLY A 656 25.08 4.99 6.41
CA GLY A 656 26.21 5.90 6.20
C GLY A 656 27.24 5.32 5.22
N LEU A 657 28.52 5.66 5.42
CA LEU A 657 29.65 5.14 4.66
C LEU A 657 30.61 4.46 5.62
N TRP A 658 30.47 3.14 5.79
CA TRP A 658 31.28 2.33 6.70
C TRP A 658 31.68 0.98 6.05
N ALA A 659 32.49 0.19 6.77
CA ALA A 659 32.91 -1.13 6.32
C ALA A 659 31.76 -2.15 6.29
N PHE A 660 31.89 -3.16 5.44
CA PHE A 660 30.97 -4.32 5.32
C PHE A 660 29.49 -3.96 5.04
N GLN A 661 29.21 -2.72 4.64
CA GLN A 661 27.87 -2.25 4.31
C GLN A 661 27.49 -2.54 2.85
N TYR A 662 26.23 -2.96 2.65
CA TYR A 662 25.59 -3.20 1.35
C TYR A 662 24.23 -2.46 1.21
N PRO A 663 23.80 -2.07 0.00
CA PRO A 663 22.54 -1.35 -0.20
C PRO A 663 21.33 -2.19 0.20
N SER A 664 20.40 -1.61 0.98
CA SER A 664 19.21 -2.31 1.52
C SER A 664 18.25 -2.88 0.46
N ILE A 665 18.40 -2.48 -0.80
CA ILE A 665 17.67 -3.01 -1.97
C ILE A 665 18.27 -4.29 -2.55
N ARG A 666 19.47 -4.70 -2.11
CA ARG A 666 20.21 -5.84 -2.64
C ARG A 666 20.18 -7.00 -1.67
N ASP A 667 19.58 -8.11 -2.08
CA ASP A 667 19.73 -9.38 -1.38
C ASP A 667 21.18 -9.89 -1.53
N VAL A 668 21.87 -10.01 -0.39
CA VAL A 668 23.22 -10.59 -0.27
C VAL A 668 23.23 -11.82 0.64
N ARG A 669 22.08 -12.21 1.20
CA ARG A 669 21.99 -13.25 2.25
C ARG A 669 21.45 -14.57 1.72
N THR A 670 20.46 -14.53 0.82
CA THR A 670 19.72 -15.72 0.41
C THR A 670 20.65 -16.82 -0.10
N GLY A 671 20.62 -17.97 0.58
CA GLY A 671 21.43 -19.15 0.25
C GLY A 671 22.92 -19.07 0.60
N GLN A 672 23.39 -18.06 1.34
CA GLN A 672 24.79 -17.99 1.77
C GLN A 672 25.06 -18.82 3.04
N ILE A 673 24.11 -18.85 3.98
CA ILE A 673 24.32 -19.49 5.29
C ILE A 673 24.13 -21.01 5.16
N PRO A 674 25.11 -21.86 5.54
CA PRO A 674 24.99 -23.31 5.42
C PRO A 674 23.88 -23.90 6.31
N ASP A 675 23.08 -24.80 5.76
CA ASP A 675 21.93 -25.46 6.42
C ASP A 675 22.26 -26.18 7.74
N ASN A 676 23.52 -26.58 7.93
CA ASN A 676 23.99 -27.28 9.14
C ASN A 676 24.74 -26.37 10.12
N THR A 677 24.41 -25.08 10.16
CA THR A 677 25.00 -24.11 11.09
C THR A 677 24.32 -24.18 12.45
N ASP A 678 25.07 -24.52 13.50
CA ASP A 678 24.56 -24.55 14.88
C ASP A 678 24.46 -23.14 15.48
N ILE A 679 25.49 -22.32 15.23
CA ILE A 679 25.61 -20.95 15.74
C ILE A 679 25.93 -20.01 14.58
N LEU A 680 25.12 -18.96 14.44
CA LEU A 680 25.33 -17.89 13.47
C LEU A 680 25.87 -16.64 14.19
N VAL A 681 26.97 -16.08 13.70
CA VAL A 681 27.55 -14.83 14.22
C VAL A 681 27.45 -13.78 13.13
N VAL A 682 26.70 -12.70 13.39
CA VAL A 682 26.38 -11.66 12.40
C VAL A 682 26.42 -10.29 13.07
N HIS A 683 27.05 -9.30 12.46
CA HIS A 683 27.22 -8.01 13.15
C HIS A 683 25.88 -7.28 13.35
N GLY A 684 25.13 -7.08 12.27
CA GLY A 684 23.77 -6.53 12.33
C GLY A 684 22.73 -7.57 12.78
N PRO A 685 21.72 -7.18 13.59
CA PRO A 685 20.67 -8.08 14.03
C PRO A 685 19.69 -8.41 12.89
N PRO A 686 18.99 -9.57 12.94
CA PRO A 686 17.83 -9.79 12.09
C PRO A 686 16.71 -8.80 12.43
N ALA A 687 15.88 -8.47 11.44
CA ALA A 687 14.69 -7.65 11.66
C ALA A 687 13.80 -8.25 12.76
N LEU A 688 13.15 -7.41 13.56
CA LEU A 688 12.21 -7.76 14.64
C LEU A 688 12.82 -8.45 15.88
N TYR A 689 14.04 -8.99 15.81
CA TYR A 689 14.68 -9.75 16.89
C TYR A 689 16.08 -9.21 17.19
N GLY A 690 16.20 -8.45 18.29
CA GLY A 690 17.47 -7.83 18.70
C GLY A 690 17.79 -6.51 17.99
N ASP A 691 16.82 -5.88 17.32
CA ASP A 691 17.02 -4.66 16.51
C ASP A 691 16.28 -3.41 17.02
N CYS A 692 15.44 -3.53 18.04
CA CYS A 692 14.56 -2.46 18.52
C CYS A 692 15.12 -1.75 19.76
N ASP A 693 15.74 -0.58 19.57
CA ASP A 693 16.28 0.27 20.64
C ASP A 693 15.25 1.15 21.38
N SER A 694 13.97 1.06 20.99
CA SER A 694 12.84 1.88 21.48
C SER A 694 12.78 3.30 20.89
N GLU A 695 13.60 3.61 19.89
CA GLU A 695 13.42 4.82 19.06
C GLU A 695 12.09 4.72 18.28
N LYS A 696 11.29 5.79 18.36
CA LYS A 696 10.04 5.92 17.62
C LYS A 696 10.24 6.82 16.41
N GLY A 697 9.68 6.42 15.26
CA GLY A 697 9.57 7.28 14.10
C GLY A 697 8.62 8.46 14.31
N PRO A 698 8.54 9.39 13.34
CA PRO A 698 7.61 10.53 13.41
C PRO A 698 6.12 10.15 13.53
N ASP A 699 5.79 8.91 13.16
CA ASP A 699 4.45 8.30 13.27
C ASP A 699 4.23 7.54 14.60
N GLY A 700 5.14 7.66 15.56
CA GLY A 700 5.07 7.02 16.87
C GLY A 700 5.37 5.51 16.88
N LYS A 701 5.65 4.89 15.73
CA LYS A 701 5.97 3.45 15.64
C LYS A 701 7.43 3.17 15.95
N ILE A 702 7.72 1.99 16.51
CA ILE A 702 9.09 1.53 16.74
C ILE A 702 9.76 1.31 15.38
N LYS A 703 10.95 1.89 15.18
CA LYS A 703 11.72 1.74 13.94
C LYS A 703 12.40 0.37 13.92
N VAL A 704 12.04 -0.48 12.94
CA VAL A 704 12.75 -1.73 12.62
C VAL A 704 14.10 -1.34 12.02
N LYS A 705 15.19 -1.93 12.54
CA LYS A 705 16.57 -1.61 12.12
C LYS A 705 17.35 -2.84 11.63
N GLY A 706 16.84 -4.05 11.88
CA GLY A 706 17.51 -5.29 11.52
C GLY A 706 17.30 -5.70 10.06
N ASP A 707 18.10 -6.66 9.62
CA ASP A 707 18.10 -7.19 8.26
C ASP A 707 17.01 -8.26 8.08
N GLY A 708 16.11 -8.04 7.11
CA GLY A 708 15.03 -8.98 6.78
C GLY A 708 15.49 -10.21 5.99
N TYR A 709 16.57 -10.10 5.22
CA TYR A 709 17.06 -11.23 4.42
C TYR A 709 17.78 -12.21 5.35
N LEU A 710 18.49 -11.68 6.35
CA LEU A 710 19.01 -12.45 7.48
C LEU A 710 17.89 -13.16 8.27
N LEU A 711 16.75 -12.51 8.53
CA LEU A 711 15.62 -13.18 9.20
C LEU A 711 15.11 -14.38 8.39
N ARG A 712 14.93 -14.24 7.07
CA ARG A 712 14.56 -15.36 6.19
C ARG A 712 15.59 -16.50 6.23
N GLU A 713 16.88 -16.20 6.20
CA GLU A 713 17.92 -17.22 6.27
C GLU A 713 17.94 -17.93 7.64
N ILE A 714 17.69 -17.22 8.74
CA ILE A 714 17.54 -17.83 10.07
C ILE A 714 16.31 -18.76 10.12
N GLN A 715 15.20 -18.39 9.48
CA GLN A 715 14.01 -19.25 9.36
C GLN A 715 14.23 -20.48 8.47
N ARG A 716 15.14 -20.36 7.48
CA ARG A 716 15.53 -21.44 6.56
C ARG A 716 16.50 -22.42 7.22
N VAL A 717 17.54 -21.92 7.89
CA VAL A 717 18.64 -22.71 8.48
C VAL A 717 18.31 -23.19 9.89
N LYS A 718 17.54 -22.40 10.65
CA LYS A 718 17.14 -22.67 12.04
C LYS A 718 18.31 -22.98 12.99
N PRO A 719 19.37 -22.13 13.02
CA PRO A 719 20.48 -22.31 13.96
C PRO A 719 19.97 -22.29 15.39
N LYS A 720 20.61 -23.02 16.32
CA LYS A 720 20.23 -22.98 17.74
C LYS A 720 20.38 -21.57 18.33
N MET A 721 21.37 -20.82 17.83
CA MET A 721 21.78 -19.53 18.40
C MET A 721 22.27 -18.57 17.32
N VAL A 722 21.94 -17.28 17.47
CA VAL A 722 22.42 -16.15 16.68
C VAL A 722 23.05 -15.15 17.64
N VAL A 723 24.28 -14.72 17.37
CA VAL A 723 24.97 -13.66 18.14
C VAL A 723 25.15 -12.45 17.25
N CYS A 724 24.74 -11.28 17.74
CA CYS A 724 24.80 -10.01 17.02
C CYS A 724 25.09 -8.80 17.91
N GLY A 725 25.17 -7.62 17.29
CA GLY A 725 25.46 -6.35 17.95
C GLY A 725 24.83 -5.18 17.21
N HIS A 726 25.63 -4.15 16.92
CA HIS A 726 25.34 -2.95 16.09
C HIS A 726 24.27 -2.01 16.67
N ILE A 727 23.11 -2.52 17.08
CA ILE A 727 22.02 -1.74 17.64
C ILE A 727 22.13 -1.70 19.17
N HIS A 728 22.96 -0.80 19.70
CA HIS A 728 23.31 -0.77 21.13
C HIS A 728 22.10 -0.69 22.08
N GLY A 729 21.02 0.00 21.71
CA GLY A 729 19.82 0.09 22.56
C GLY A 729 18.99 -1.19 22.63
N ALA A 730 19.24 -2.16 21.73
CA ALA A 730 18.57 -3.45 21.68
C ALA A 730 19.31 -4.59 22.40
N PHE A 731 20.42 -4.27 23.10
CA PHE A 731 21.18 -5.21 23.94
C PHE A 731 20.28 -6.08 24.83
N GLY A 732 20.49 -7.39 24.77
CA GLY A 732 19.68 -8.40 25.44
C GLY A 732 19.42 -9.61 24.55
N VAL A 733 18.37 -10.36 24.88
CA VAL A 733 18.07 -11.66 24.25
C VAL A 733 16.62 -11.70 23.76
N ALA A 734 16.40 -12.35 22.61
CA ALA A 734 15.11 -12.61 22.00
C ALA A 734 15.03 -14.08 21.50
N VAL A 735 13.82 -14.56 21.23
CA VAL A 735 13.59 -15.95 20.76
C VAL A 735 12.70 -15.96 19.51
N ILE A 736 13.23 -16.53 18.43
CA ILE A 736 12.49 -16.86 17.21
C ILE A 736 11.95 -18.28 17.39
N GLN A 737 10.66 -18.48 17.09
CA GLN A 737 10.00 -19.78 17.20
C GLN A 737 9.58 -20.23 15.80
N HIS A 738 10.01 -21.41 15.38
CA HIS A 738 9.87 -21.92 14.02
C HIS A 738 8.62 -22.81 13.87
N ASP A 739 7.47 -22.31 14.30
CA ASP A 739 6.18 -23.01 14.24
C ASP A 739 5.45 -22.85 12.87
N GLY A 740 6.03 -22.09 11.95
CA GLY A 740 5.45 -21.72 10.66
C GLY A 740 4.43 -20.58 10.71
N ILE A 741 3.71 -20.41 11.83
CA ILE A 741 2.76 -19.31 12.05
C ILE A 741 3.53 -18.00 12.24
N LYS A 742 4.47 -18.00 13.17
CA LYS A 742 5.34 -16.86 13.47
C LYS A 742 6.21 -16.49 12.26
N ASP A 743 6.52 -17.46 11.40
CA ASP A 743 7.26 -17.22 10.18
C ASP A 743 6.47 -16.44 9.14
N VAL A 744 5.17 -16.75 9.00
CA VAL A 744 4.20 -15.97 8.19
C VAL A 744 4.02 -14.57 8.77
N VAL A 745 3.83 -14.45 10.10
CA VAL A 745 3.64 -13.17 10.79
C VAL A 745 4.85 -12.25 10.60
N ASN A 746 6.06 -12.78 10.81
CA ASN A 746 7.32 -12.07 10.53
C ASN A 746 7.35 -11.57 9.08
N GLY A 747 7.05 -12.45 8.11
CA GLY A 747 7.06 -12.10 6.68
C GLY A 747 6.08 -11.00 6.29
N LEU A 748 4.87 -11.01 6.86
CA LEU A 748 3.85 -9.97 6.67
C LEU A 748 4.23 -8.65 7.34
N GLN A 749 4.79 -8.70 8.56
CA GLN A 749 5.25 -7.51 9.28
C GLN A 749 6.38 -6.78 8.52
N MET A 750 7.14 -7.49 7.69
CA MET A 750 8.19 -6.92 6.83
C MET A 750 7.70 -6.37 5.48
N ARG A 751 6.43 -6.57 5.10
CA ARG A 751 5.79 -6.02 3.88
C ARG A 751 6.56 -6.27 2.58
N TRP A 752 6.93 -7.53 2.33
CA TRP A 752 7.77 -7.89 1.18
C TRP A 752 6.97 -8.43 -0.01
N GLU A 753 7.04 -7.72 -1.14
CA GLU A 753 6.27 -7.94 -2.39
C GLU A 753 6.41 -9.34 -3.04
N SER A 754 7.34 -10.16 -2.56
CA SER A 754 7.66 -11.51 -3.09
C SER A 754 7.38 -12.64 -2.09
N TYR A 755 6.67 -12.37 -0.98
CA TYR A 755 6.31 -13.40 -0.02
C TYR A 755 5.16 -14.27 -0.55
N ASP A 756 5.43 -15.56 -0.82
CA ASP A 756 4.42 -16.54 -1.24
C ASP A 756 3.54 -16.94 -0.04
N ILE A 757 2.60 -16.05 0.29
CA ILE A 757 1.60 -16.22 1.35
C ILE A 757 0.85 -17.55 1.19
N VAL A 758 0.61 -18.02 -0.03
CA VAL A 758 -0.10 -19.28 -0.31
C VAL A 758 0.76 -20.49 0.06
N ARG A 759 2.06 -20.49 -0.25
CA ARG A 759 2.99 -21.55 0.17
C ARG A 759 3.17 -21.57 1.68
N ALA A 760 3.29 -20.40 2.32
CA ALA A 760 3.47 -20.30 3.75
C ALA A 760 2.19 -20.67 4.54
N LEU A 761 1.00 -20.27 4.07
CA LEU A 761 -0.29 -20.75 4.58
C LEU A 761 -0.44 -22.27 4.38
N LYS A 762 -0.09 -22.81 3.21
CA LYS A 762 -0.12 -24.28 2.99
C LYS A 762 0.81 -25.02 3.95
N GLN A 763 2.02 -24.50 4.20
CA GLN A 763 2.94 -25.06 5.19
C GLN A 763 2.39 -24.93 6.62
N THR A 764 1.74 -23.81 6.96
CA THR A 764 1.13 -23.59 8.28
C THR A 764 -0.10 -24.46 8.53
N ILE A 765 -0.96 -24.63 7.53
CA ILE A 765 -2.12 -25.54 7.57
C ILE A 765 -1.63 -26.99 7.64
N TRP A 766 -0.65 -27.37 6.82
CA TRP A 766 -0.05 -28.70 6.89
C TRP A 766 0.61 -28.97 8.24
N SER A 767 1.36 -28.00 8.77
CA SER A 767 1.97 -28.01 10.10
C SER A 767 0.91 -28.17 11.20
N LYS A 768 -0.17 -27.37 11.22
CA LYS A 768 -1.27 -27.55 12.18
C LYS A 768 -1.94 -28.93 12.07
N ILE A 769 -2.10 -29.47 10.86
CA ILE A 769 -2.67 -30.81 10.61
C ILE A 769 -1.73 -31.94 11.10
N THR A 770 -0.39 -31.77 11.04
CA THR A 770 0.58 -32.73 11.60
C THR A 770 0.87 -32.52 13.08
N ILE A 771 0.81 -31.30 13.61
CA ILE A 771 0.92 -30.98 15.05
C ILE A 771 -0.27 -31.56 15.82
N GLY A 772 -1.47 -31.62 15.21
CA GLY A 772 -2.59 -32.41 15.74
C GLY A 772 -2.32 -33.92 15.86
N ARG A 773 -1.11 -34.41 15.52
CA ARG A 773 -0.66 -35.80 15.64
C ARG A 773 0.71 -35.98 16.31
N ASN A 774 1.49 -34.92 16.56
CA ASN A 774 2.84 -35.01 17.14
C ASN A 774 3.00 -34.11 18.37
N THR A 775 3.57 -34.67 19.44
CA THR A 775 3.65 -34.05 20.78
C THR A 775 4.98 -33.35 21.08
N GLU A 776 5.69 -32.86 20.08
CA GLU A 776 7.00 -32.20 20.26
C GLU A 776 6.87 -30.66 20.20
N PRO A 777 7.58 -29.91 21.06
CA PRO A 777 7.56 -28.44 21.04
C PRO A 777 8.24 -27.88 19.77
N PRO A 778 7.84 -26.68 19.31
CA PRO A 778 8.45 -26.06 18.14
C PRO A 778 9.94 -25.77 18.36
N GLN A 779 10.73 -25.89 17.28
CA GLN A 779 12.15 -25.54 17.31
C GLN A 779 12.31 -24.02 17.55
N GLU A 780 13.28 -23.64 18.38
CA GLU A 780 13.56 -22.24 18.72
C GLU A 780 15.00 -21.85 18.33
N THR A 781 15.18 -20.58 17.98
CA THR A 781 16.48 -19.93 17.80
C THR A 781 16.62 -18.79 18.81
N LEU A 782 17.67 -18.85 19.62
CA LEU A 782 18.02 -17.77 20.56
C LEU A 782 18.80 -16.67 19.82
N VAL A 783 18.36 -15.42 19.90
CA VAL A 783 19.08 -14.26 19.34
C VAL A 783 19.63 -13.43 20.49
N ALA A 784 20.96 -13.28 20.57
CA ALA A 784 21.65 -12.51 21.58
C ALA A 784 22.30 -11.27 20.96
N ASN A 785 21.70 -10.10 21.17
CA ASN A 785 22.35 -8.82 20.87
C ASN A 785 23.29 -8.48 22.04
N ALA A 786 24.58 -8.63 21.81
CA ALA A 786 25.65 -8.52 22.79
C ALA A 786 26.41 -7.18 22.71
N ALA A 787 25.83 -6.14 22.11
CA ALA A 787 26.43 -4.81 21.98
C ALA A 787 26.69 -4.16 23.36
N VAL A 788 27.92 -4.26 23.87
CA VAL A 788 28.26 -3.81 25.24
C VAL A 788 28.53 -2.30 25.33
N ALA A 789 28.76 -1.61 24.21
CA ALA A 789 28.90 -0.16 24.23
C ALA A 789 27.64 0.57 24.77
N PRO A 790 27.80 1.72 25.46
CA PRO A 790 26.69 2.56 25.89
C PRO A 790 25.80 3.01 24.72
N SER A 791 24.56 3.39 25.02
CA SER A 791 23.67 4.04 24.05
C SER A 791 23.08 5.33 24.62
N VAL A 792 22.67 6.25 23.75
CA VAL A 792 22.04 7.53 24.15
C VAL A 792 20.77 7.31 24.98
N LEU A 793 20.11 6.16 24.83
CA LEU A 793 18.88 5.78 25.52
C LEU A 793 19.11 4.94 26.79
N ARG A 794 20.29 4.34 26.97
CA ARG A 794 20.64 3.48 28.13
C ARG A 794 22.12 3.57 28.46
N SER A 795 22.41 4.09 29.66
CA SER A 795 23.76 4.22 30.23
C SER A 795 24.02 3.25 31.40
N GLU A 796 23.30 2.13 31.50
CA GLU A 796 23.59 1.06 32.46
C GLU A 796 24.87 0.31 32.04
N ASP A 797 25.71 -0.11 33.00
CA ASP A 797 26.89 -0.95 32.74
C ASP A 797 26.47 -2.30 32.16
N LYS A 798 26.75 -2.53 30.87
CA LYS A 798 26.48 -3.80 30.19
C LYS A 798 27.65 -4.76 30.36
N SER A 799 27.35 -6.01 30.68
CA SER A 799 28.31 -7.11 30.75
C SER A 799 28.13 -8.09 29.58
N ALA A 800 29.08 -9.03 29.43
CA ALA A 800 28.97 -10.11 28.45
C ALA A 800 27.74 -11.00 28.71
N ILE A 801 27.06 -11.43 27.64
CA ILE A 801 25.93 -12.36 27.73
C ILE A 801 26.47 -13.79 27.86
N VAL A 802 26.02 -14.52 28.87
CA VAL A 802 26.46 -15.90 29.16
C VAL A 802 25.35 -16.90 28.82
N ILE A 803 25.63 -17.79 27.88
CA ILE A 803 24.70 -18.81 27.40
C ILE A 803 25.28 -20.21 27.65
N ASP A 804 24.48 -21.08 28.25
CA ASP A 804 24.82 -22.49 28.46
C ASP A 804 24.17 -23.32 27.34
N PHE A 805 25.00 -23.74 26.39
CA PHE A 805 24.63 -24.38 25.12
C PHE A 805 24.73 -25.91 25.21
N HIS A 806 23.68 -26.62 24.80
CA HIS A 806 23.56 -28.08 24.93
C HIS A 806 23.74 -28.81 23.60
#